data_AF-A0A3L8PTH0-F1
#
_entry.id   AF-A0A3L8PTH0-F1
#
_cell.length_a   1.000
_cell.length_b   1.000
_cell.length_c   1.000
_cell.angle_alpha   90.00
_cell.angle_beta   90.00
_cell.angle_gamma   90.00
#
_symmetry.space_group_name_H-M   'P 1'
#
loop_
_entity.id
_entity.type
_entity.pdbx_description
1 polymer ?
#
loop_
_entity_poly.entity_id
_entity_poly.type
_entity_poly.pdbx_seq_one_letter_code
_entity_poly.pdbx_strand_id
1 'polypeptide(L)'
;MKRQIVVDTETTGVSHLRGHRIIEIALVEVNDNKITGNTYQSYFYPDGRKITKGAYKVHQIENDLLVNKPIFKDKIEEIKNFIDGAELVFFNKEFDLNFLNNEANIANHEIDFKINYKSICLMEIIANGLSRKNGRISLDTACRIYGIDTSGREVHGALIDTTLTAELLIELQLRSELIKRVPHTNERREREKFPFPRAYKDQQYNFCKNTKCKNFGVPPTFPKKDKNGKYSNDIGDYRVQIYRSKKNSNKNAKVLVCKLCKTASYLYSNKSIVQETERLKSIYELKIPSCPNTALKPNISKGIPDGRRYKKIQKKIKGNLKTFNRLKAACSNVKQDIINYSDSYWLDSKSVKKIKNSKGLPKISHPDSTGKYHNNNIFISQKFKCKKCHTKFSVPLNAQKGQSNYQINYQLFSELVNKGIINRISEKLRINHSLIYSRIEFFYNQCIQFDQYMLHKNICKLQNKKINMSIDKQLFYSNWTSKKDARRTLFVNISTVDNSTRFAFASTVNFDFTSNYKSFYKEFIRIGEYKKEVYNRRYQQYILPEEGINDDLTLKAPSKHLLVHQTYSLFSHLELLKKYINNLNKVNLFGDDDVGFDSAIPKVLRENIESNKLNVCIVRPQQLKKNEVEKDGAYQWIPQEKPVIKGKYIDVKLLTDSTYKFYNHASLHGVDNYFQVLRRRLNMLERPLKSSPNTSTEKVKDDKWNVYGSYNPKYISMLIEIMRVYNNYILTDEKSIAKKKGCTDIPQTPAQKLGLVDTVYSIYDILDFSVGKVAVDFMEQFSKKSAV
;
A
#
# COMPACT_ATOMS: atom_id res chain seq x y z
N MET A 1 55.50 -40.17 -1.44
CA MET A 1 54.99 -38.87 -1.91
C MET A 1 53.51 -39.04 -2.22
N LYS A 2 52.64 -38.22 -1.64
CA LYS A 2 51.19 -38.34 -1.86
C LYS A 2 50.74 -37.29 -2.86
N ARG A 3 50.57 -37.68 -4.12
CA ARG A 3 50.03 -36.82 -5.19
C ARG A 3 48.51 -36.75 -5.06
N GLN A 4 47.98 -35.56 -4.84
CA GLN A 4 46.55 -35.30 -4.73
C GLN A 4 46.13 -34.24 -5.76
N ILE A 5 44.99 -34.43 -6.39
CA ILE A 5 44.44 -33.47 -7.35
C ILE A 5 43.12 -32.95 -6.79
N VAL A 6 43.07 -31.65 -6.55
CA VAL A 6 41.86 -30.98 -6.10
C VAL A 6 41.03 -30.61 -7.32
N VAL A 7 39.72 -30.85 -7.25
CA VAL A 7 38.80 -30.69 -8.38
C VAL A 7 37.54 -29.94 -7.96
N ASP A 8 37.12 -29.00 -8.78
CA ASP A 8 35.83 -28.30 -8.68
C ASP A 8 35.22 -28.07 -10.07
N THR A 9 33.89 -28.09 -10.15
CA THR A 9 33.13 -27.93 -11.39
C THR A 9 32.04 -26.87 -11.28
N GLU A 10 31.93 -26.01 -12.29
CA GLU A 10 30.75 -25.18 -12.49
C GLU A 10 29.82 -25.81 -13.52
N THR A 11 28.51 -25.64 -13.32
CA THR A 11 27.50 -26.36 -14.09
C THR A 11 26.34 -25.45 -14.50
N THR A 12 25.62 -25.84 -15.56
CA THR A 12 24.40 -25.12 -16.00
C THR A 12 23.27 -25.10 -14.94
N GLY A 13 23.34 -25.94 -13.90
CA GLY A 13 22.33 -26.08 -12.87
C GLY A 13 22.59 -27.26 -11.93
N VAL A 14 21.74 -27.45 -10.93
CA VAL A 14 22.07 -28.22 -9.71
C VAL A 14 22.05 -29.75 -9.81
N SER A 15 21.68 -30.36 -10.94
CA SER A 15 21.50 -31.82 -11.02
C SER A 15 21.71 -32.39 -12.41
N HIS A 16 22.72 -33.26 -12.55
CA HIS A 16 23.01 -34.00 -13.79
C HIS A 16 21.82 -34.85 -14.28
N LEU A 17 21.02 -35.45 -13.37
CA LEU A 17 19.81 -36.22 -13.71
C LEU A 17 18.74 -35.40 -14.46
N ARG A 18 18.79 -34.07 -14.39
CA ARG A 18 17.90 -33.18 -15.14
C ARG A 18 18.49 -32.70 -16.46
N GLY A 19 19.58 -33.33 -16.91
CA GLY A 19 20.32 -32.95 -18.12
C GLY A 19 21.12 -31.66 -17.96
N HIS A 20 21.57 -31.33 -16.74
CA HIS A 20 22.54 -30.26 -16.56
C HIS A 20 23.95 -30.76 -16.90
N ARG A 21 24.75 -29.88 -17.48
CA ARG A 21 26.10 -30.14 -17.98
C ARG A 21 27.17 -29.33 -17.23
N ILE A 22 28.40 -29.83 -17.23
CA ILE A 22 29.60 -29.09 -16.78
C ILE A 22 29.89 -27.97 -17.79
N ILE A 23 30.23 -26.78 -17.29
CA ILE A 23 30.61 -25.61 -18.10
C ILE A 23 32.01 -25.09 -17.79
N GLU A 24 32.56 -25.46 -16.64
CA GLU A 24 33.94 -25.17 -16.24
C GLU A 24 34.44 -26.32 -15.36
N ILE A 25 35.71 -26.70 -15.53
CA ILE A 25 36.43 -27.57 -14.62
C ILE A 25 37.77 -26.93 -14.27
N ALA A 26 38.20 -27.10 -13.02
CA ALA A 26 39.56 -26.80 -12.62
C ALA A 26 40.16 -27.97 -11.82
N LEU A 27 41.45 -28.21 -12.05
CA LEU A 27 42.27 -29.23 -11.40
C LEU A 27 43.52 -28.55 -10.87
N VAL A 28 43.82 -28.71 -9.58
CA VAL A 28 45.03 -28.15 -8.95
C VAL A 28 45.82 -29.28 -8.30
N GLU A 29 47.09 -29.39 -8.64
CA GLU A 29 47.98 -30.40 -8.07
C GLU A 29 48.56 -29.97 -6.72
N VAL A 30 48.43 -30.90 -5.76
CA VAL A 30 49.02 -30.81 -4.43
C VAL A 30 49.92 -32.02 -4.23
N ASN A 31 51.20 -31.77 -3.92
CA ASN A 31 52.17 -32.80 -3.61
C ASN A 31 52.83 -32.51 -2.26
N ASP A 32 52.83 -33.49 -1.37
CA ASP A 32 53.37 -33.41 -0.01
C ASP A 32 52.99 -32.09 0.72
N ASN A 33 51.68 -31.81 0.72
CA ASN A 33 51.04 -30.65 1.35
C ASN A 33 51.49 -29.28 0.79
N LYS A 34 51.92 -29.23 -0.48
CA LYS A 34 52.23 -27.98 -1.20
C LYS A 34 51.54 -27.96 -2.56
N ILE A 35 50.94 -26.82 -2.91
CA ILE A 35 50.44 -26.57 -4.27
C ILE A 35 51.65 -26.46 -5.20
N THR A 36 51.70 -27.28 -6.26
CA THR A 36 52.88 -27.34 -7.14
C THR A 36 52.90 -26.22 -8.18
N GLY A 37 51.76 -25.56 -8.40
CA GLY A 37 51.53 -24.60 -9.49
C GLY A 37 51.11 -25.26 -10.80
N ASN A 38 51.12 -26.60 -10.87
CA ASN A 38 50.55 -27.34 -12.00
C ASN A 38 49.02 -27.32 -11.89
N THR A 39 48.38 -26.57 -12.77
CA THR A 39 46.92 -26.39 -12.80
C THR A 39 46.37 -26.64 -14.19
N TYR A 40 45.17 -27.19 -14.27
CA TYR A 40 44.42 -27.36 -15.51
C TYR A 40 43.05 -26.71 -15.34
N GLN A 41 42.66 -25.85 -16.27
CA GLN A 41 41.35 -25.21 -16.29
C GLN A 41 40.80 -25.23 -17.71
N SER A 42 39.53 -25.61 -17.86
CA SER A 42 38.85 -25.59 -19.16
C SER A 42 37.40 -25.19 -19.02
N TYR A 43 36.88 -24.49 -20.03
CA TYR A 43 35.46 -24.17 -20.19
C TYR A 43 34.85 -25.07 -21.26
N PHE A 44 33.56 -25.38 -21.13
CA PHE A 44 32.87 -26.28 -22.04
C PHE A 44 31.58 -25.70 -22.61
N TYR A 45 31.32 -26.00 -23.88
CA TYR A 45 30.01 -25.79 -24.47
C TYR A 45 29.04 -26.87 -23.97
N PRO A 46 27.91 -26.51 -23.33
CA PRO A 46 27.00 -27.47 -22.70
C PRO A 46 25.99 -28.09 -23.68
N ASP A 47 26.34 -28.18 -24.97
CA ASP A 47 25.54 -28.83 -26.01
C ASP A 47 24.08 -28.32 -26.08
N GLY A 48 23.92 -26.99 -26.19
CA GLY A 48 22.63 -26.32 -26.26
C GLY A 48 21.86 -26.16 -24.92
N ARG A 49 22.37 -26.72 -23.81
CA ARG A 49 21.74 -26.57 -22.49
C ARG A 49 21.98 -25.17 -21.90
N LYS A 50 20.89 -24.41 -21.68
CA LYS A 50 20.96 -23.07 -21.07
C LYS A 50 21.27 -23.09 -19.58
N ILE A 51 22.14 -22.17 -19.16
CA ILE A 51 22.42 -21.88 -17.74
C ILE A 51 21.14 -21.40 -17.03
N THR A 52 20.85 -21.99 -15.88
CA THR A 52 19.70 -21.58 -15.06
C THR A 52 19.96 -20.26 -14.35
N LYS A 53 18.89 -19.50 -14.05
CA LYS A 53 19.00 -18.26 -13.25
C LYS A 53 19.61 -18.48 -11.86
N GLY A 54 19.55 -19.70 -11.33
CA GLY A 54 20.19 -20.06 -10.06
C GLY A 54 21.70 -20.15 -10.22
N ALA A 55 22.18 -20.93 -11.18
CA ALA A 55 23.60 -21.10 -11.46
C ALA A 55 24.27 -19.77 -11.87
N TYR A 56 23.63 -18.98 -12.75
CA TYR A 56 24.12 -17.66 -13.15
C TYR A 56 24.36 -16.70 -11.96
N LYS A 57 23.51 -16.74 -10.93
CA LYS A 57 23.69 -15.91 -9.73
C LYS A 57 24.91 -16.31 -8.88
N VAL A 58 25.42 -17.52 -9.07
CA VAL A 58 26.52 -18.10 -8.30
C VAL A 58 27.84 -17.82 -9.00
N HIS A 59 27.98 -18.23 -10.27
CA HIS A 59 29.24 -18.16 -11.03
C HIS A 59 29.33 -16.99 -12.04
N GLN A 60 28.22 -16.32 -12.36
CA GLN A 60 28.13 -15.21 -13.34
C GLN A 60 28.63 -15.49 -14.78
N ILE A 61 29.04 -16.71 -15.12
CA ILE A 61 29.28 -17.17 -16.49
C ILE A 61 28.04 -16.99 -17.39
N GLU A 62 28.19 -16.22 -18.47
CA GLU A 62 27.16 -16.02 -19.49
C GLU A 62 27.16 -17.14 -20.54
N ASN A 63 25.99 -17.46 -21.13
CA ASN A 63 25.89 -18.51 -22.16
C ASN A 63 26.75 -18.17 -23.39
N ASP A 64 26.90 -16.89 -23.72
CA ASP A 64 27.62 -16.43 -24.91
C ASP A 64 29.13 -16.70 -24.82
N LEU A 65 29.69 -16.74 -23.61
CA LEU A 65 31.10 -17.10 -23.37
C LEU A 65 31.40 -18.56 -23.77
N LEU A 66 30.39 -19.43 -23.70
CA LEU A 66 30.54 -20.88 -23.85
C LEU A 66 30.36 -21.35 -25.30
N VAL A 67 29.79 -20.54 -26.20
CA VAL A 67 29.41 -20.96 -27.56
C VAL A 67 30.58 -21.50 -28.38
N ASN A 68 31.77 -20.91 -28.21
CA ASN A 68 32.97 -21.29 -28.96
C ASN A 68 33.94 -22.16 -28.13
N LYS A 69 33.48 -22.76 -27.03
CA LYS A 69 34.28 -23.63 -26.17
C LYS A 69 34.15 -25.09 -26.64
N PRO A 70 35.17 -25.95 -26.41
CA PRO A 70 35.08 -27.37 -26.76
C PRO A 70 33.94 -28.05 -25.98
N ILE A 71 33.45 -29.19 -26.48
CA ILE A 71 32.57 -30.04 -25.67
C ILE A 71 33.43 -30.89 -24.72
N PHE A 72 32.85 -31.33 -23.60
CA PHE A 72 33.59 -32.10 -22.59
C PHE A 72 34.31 -33.33 -23.18
N LYS A 73 33.67 -34.00 -24.15
CA LYS A 73 34.22 -35.16 -24.86
C LYS A 73 35.59 -34.89 -25.48
N ASP A 74 35.84 -33.68 -25.98
CA ASP A 74 37.10 -33.34 -26.66
C ASP A 74 38.28 -33.22 -25.69
N LYS A 75 38.00 -33.09 -24.39
CA LYS A 75 38.98 -32.79 -23.34
C LYS A 75 39.08 -33.87 -22.27
N ILE A 76 38.28 -34.92 -22.36
CA ILE A 76 38.25 -35.98 -21.34
C ILE A 76 39.60 -36.70 -21.20
N GLU A 77 40.33 -36.91 -22.30
CA GLU A 77 41.65 -37.56 -22.25
C GLU A 77 42.71 -36.66 -21.62
N GLU A 78 42.65 -35.35 -21.86
CA GLU A 78 43.52 -34.36 -21.20
C GLU A 78 43.25 -34.33 -19.67
N ILE A 79 41.98 -34.36 -19.27
CA ILE A 79 41.59 -34.42 -17.86
C ILE A 79 42.09 -35.72 -17.22
N LYS A 80 41.88 -36.86 -17.87
CA LYS A 80 42.33 -38.18 -17.42
C LYS A 80 43.84 -38.24 -17.23
N ASN A 81 44.61 -37.75 -18.21
CA ASN A 81 46.07 -37.70 -18.13
C ASN A 81 46.55 -36.83 -16.97
N PHE A 82 45.86 -35.73 -16.69
CA PHE A 82 46.20 -34.85 -15.56
C PHE A 82 46.00 -35.53 -14.21
N ILE A 83 44.90 -36.28 -14.05
CA ILE A 83 44.53 -36.93 -12.78
C ILE A 83 45.15 -38.32 -12.57
N ASP A 84 45.78 -38.90 -13.58
CA ASP A 84 46.26 -40.27 -13.52
C ASP A 84 47.26 -40.51 -12.37
N GLY A 85 47.11 -41.64 -11.68
CA GLY A 85 47.92 -41.98 -10.51
C GLY A 85 47.76 -41.06 -9.28
N ALA A 86 46.78 -40.15 -9.25
CA ALA A 86 46.54 -39.26 -8.11
C ALA A 86 45.28 -39.61 -7.31
N GLU A 87 45.23 -39.19 -6.04
CA GLU A 87 44.01 -39.20 -5.24
C GLU A 87 43.20 -37.93 -5.47
N LEU A 88 41.92 -38.05 -5.79
CA LEU A 88 41.06 -36.91 -6.08
C LEU A 88 40.49 -36.30 -4.80
N VAL A 89 40.50 -34.98 -4.70
CA VAL A 89 39.97 -34.26 -3.55
C VAL A 89 38.93 -33.25 -4.02
N PHE A 90 37.75 -33.31 -3.43
CA PHE A 90 36.65 -32.42 -3.75
C PHE A 90 36.16 -31.74 -2.47
N PHE A 91 35.67 -30.51 -2.59
CA PHE A 91 34.93 -29.92 -1.48
C PHE A 91 33.57 -30.61 -1.34
N ASN A 92 32.79 -30.69 -2.41
CA ASN A 92 31.48 -31.35 -2.44
C ASN A 92 31.48 -32.59 -3.33
N LYS A 93 32.27 -33.59 -2.96
CA LYS A 93 32.56 -34.83 -3.72
C LYS A 93 31.40 -35.41 -4.52
N GLU A 94 30.24 -35.61 -3.88
CA GLU A 94 29.09 -36.22 -4.55
C GLU A 94 28.53 -35.36 -5.69
N PHE A 95 28.60 -34.04 -5.59
CA PHE A 95 28.15 -33.17 -6.68
C PHE A 95 29.05 -33.33 -7.91
N ASP A 96 30.35 -33.06 -7.75
CA ASP A 96 31.32 -33.06 -8.84
C ASP A 96 31.48 -34.43 -9.48
N LEU A 97 31.62 -35.51 -8.68
CA LEU A 97 31.77 -36.87 -9.22
C LEU A 97 30.54 -37.32 -10.01
N ASN A 98 29.33 -36.94 -9.57
CA ASN A 98 28.12 -37.26 -10.31
C ASN A 98 28.09 -36.56 -11.68
N PHE A 99 28.57 -35.32 -11.75
CA PHE A 99 28.68 -34.61 -13.02
C PHE A 99 29.78 -35.19 -13.91
N LEU A 100 30.96 -35.47 -13.37
CA LEU A 100 32.09 -36.05 -14.11
C LEU A 100 31.74 -37.42 -14.71
N ASN A 101 31.14 -38.32 -13.92
CA ASN A 101 30.69 -39.62 -14.44
C ASN A 101 29.59 -39.47 -15.50
N ASN A 102 28.68 -38.51 -15.32
CA ASN A 102 27.64 -38.27 -16.30
C ASN A 102 28.22 -37.75 -17.62
N GLU A 103 29.21 -36.87 -17.58
CA GLU A 103 29.90 -36.40 -18.80
C GLU A 103 30.73 -37.52 -19.48
N ALA A 104 31.38 -38.40 -18.71
CA ALA A 104 32.08 -39.57 -19.25
C ALA A 104 31.12 -40.54 -19.97
N ASN A 105 29.97 -40.81 -19.36
CA ASN A 105 28.93 -41.64 -19.96
C ASN A 105 28.37 -41.03 -21.25
N ILE A 106 28.12 -39.71 -21.27
CA ILE A 106 27.68 -38.99 -22.48
C ILE A 106 28.76 -39.03 -23.57
N ALA A 107 30.04 -38.97 -23.18
CA ALA A 107 31.17 -39.07 -24.09
C ALA A 107 31.39 -40.49 -24.67
N ASN A 108 30.68 -41.51 -24.15
CA ASN A 108 30.95 -42.94 -24.37
C ASN A 108 32.41 -43.31 -24.05
N HIS A 109 32.94 -42.73 -22.98
CA HIS A 109 34.30 -43.01 -22.53
C HIS A 109 34.29 -44.10 -21.45
N GLU A 110 35.29 -44.98 -21.44
CA GLU A 110 35.37 -46.13 -20.51
C GLU A 110 35.68 -45.75 -19.05
N ILE A 111 35.83 -44.45 -18.75
CA ILE A 111 36.29 -43.98 -17.43
C ILE A 111 35.10 -43.81 -16.49
N ASP A 112 35.18 -44.42 -15.31
CA ASP A 112 34.28 -44.16 -14.20
C ASP A 112 35.08 -43.50 -13.07
N PHE A 113 34.93 -42.19 -12.91
CA PHE A 113 35.67 -41.42 -11.90
C PHE A 113 35.37 -41.86 -10.46
N LYS A 114 34.25 -42.56 -10.20
CA LYS A 114 33.93 -43.11 -8.88
C LYS A 114 34.63 -44.44 -8.60
N ILE A 115 34.82 -45.26 -9.63
CA ILE A 115 35.40 -46.60 -9.49
C ILE A 115 36.92 -46.57 -9.70
N ASN A 116 37.39 -45.82 -10.71
CA ASN A 116 38.79 -45.81 -11.11
C ASN A 116 39.71 -45.01 -10.17
N TYR A 117 39.17 -44.07 -9.39
CA TYR A 117 39.98 -43.18 -8.54
C TYR A 117 39.53 -43.20 -7.08
N LYS A 118 40.51 -43.21 -6.18
CA LYS A 118 40.26 -42.93 -4.77
C LYS A 118 39.95 -41.44 -4.60
N SER A 119 38.85 -41.13 -3.90
CA SER A 119 38.38 -39.75 -3.74
C SER A 119 38.07 -39.38 -2.29
N ILE A 120 38.32 -38.11 -1.94
CA ILE A 120 38.11 -37.52 -0.62
C ILE A 120 37.07 -36.40 -0.70
N CYS A 121 36.19 -36.31 0.31
CA CYS A 121 35.22 -35.23 0.49
C CYS A 121 35.62 -34.33 1.66
N LEU A 122 36.14 -33.13 1.40
CA LEU A 122 36.56 -32.21 2.47
C LEU A 122 35.38 -31.62 3.23
N MET A 123 34.25 -31.34 2.57
CA MET A 123 33.04 -30.86 3.26
C MET A 123 32.61 -31.83 4.37
N GLU A 124 32.63 -33.13 4.08
CA GLU A 124 32.22 -34.16 5.03
C GLU A 124 33.22 -34.29 6.19
N ILE A 125 34.52 -34.35 5.89
CA ILE A 125 35.58 -34.43 6.92
C ILE A 125 35.45 -33.25 7.89
N ILE A 126 35.31 -32.04 7.37
CA ILE A 126 35.23 -30.83 8.18
C ILE A 126 33.89 -30.75 8.92
N ALA A 127 32.77 -31.10 8.28
CA ALA A 127 31.47 -31.08 8.95
C ALA A 127 31.39 -32.08 10.11
N ASN A 128 31.99 -33.27 9.95
CA ASN A 128 32.08 -34.30 10.97
C ASN A 128 33.01 -33.87 12.11
N GLY A 129 34.19 -33.32 11.80
CA GLY A 129 35.11 -32.77 12.81
C GLY A 129 34.51 -31.64 13.64
N LEU A 130 33.49 -30.95 13.13
CA LEU A 130 32.75 -29.88 13.81
C LEU A 130 31.43 -30.33 14.45
N SER A 131 31.15 -31.65 14.49
CA SER A 131 29.92 -32.23 15.05
C SER A 131 28.62 -31.59 14.51
N ARG A 132 28.59 -31.23 13.22
CA ARG A 132 27.40 -30.60 12.61
C ARG A 132 26.34 -31.67 12.29
N LYS A 133 25.15 -31.53 12.89
CA LYS A 133 24.01 -32.46 12.72
C LYS A 133 23.57 -32.75 11.27
N ASN A 134 23.90 -31.88 10.33
CA ASN A 134 23.46 -32.00 8.93
C ASN A 134 24.60 -32.42 7.97
N GLY A 135 25.81 -32.71 8.46
CA GLY A 135 26.95 -33.18 7.65
C GLY A 135 27.40 -32.22 6.54
N ARG A 136 27.02 -30.93 6.60
CA ARG A 136 27.26 -29.94 5.54
C ARG A 136 27.84 -28.63 6.08
N ILE A 137 28.75 -28.05 5.31
CA ILE A 137 29.38 -26.75 5.53
C ILE A 137 29.73 -26.12 4.17
N SER A 138 29.67 -24.80 4.02
CA SER A 138 30.10 -24.15 2.77
C SER A 138 31.62 -23.95 2.72
N LEU A 139 32.21 -23.87 1.52
CA LEU A 139 33.64 -23.63 1.34
C LEU A 139 34.09 -22.35 2.05
N ASP A 140 33.36 -21.24 1.85
CA ASP A 140 33.61 -19.99 2.57
C ASP A 140 33.65 -20.17 4.09
N THR A 141 32.73 -20.98 4.64
CA THR A 141 32.69 -21.20 6.08
C THR A 141 33.90 -22.02 6.52
N ALA A 142 34.30 -23.02 5.73
CA ALA A 142 35.46 -23.86 6.00
C ALA A 142 36.76 -23.05 5.92
N CYS A 143 37.03 -22.34 4.82
CA CYS A 143 38.22 -21.48 4.66
C CYS A 143 38.38 -20.52 5.86
N ARG A 144 37.27 -19.92 6.31
CA ARG A 144 37.28 -19.01 7.46
C ARG A 144 37.56 -19.67 8.81
N ILE A 145 37.22 -20.95 8.98
CA ILE A 145 37.58 -21.72 10.18
C ILE A 145 39.09 -21.98 10.20
N TYR A 146 39.70 -22.21 9.04
CA TYR A 146 41.13 -22.46 8.91
C TYR A 146 41.97 -21.18 8.70
N GLY A 147 41.34 -20.01 8.64
CA GLY A 147 42.03 -18.73 8.50
C GLY A 147 42.58 -18.46 7.10
N ILE A 148 42.00 -19.09 6.09
CA ILE A 148 42.34 -18.91 4.67
C ILE A 148 41.63 -17.65 4.16
N ASP A 149 42.36 -16.80 3.45
CA ASP A 149 41.82 -15.56 2.88
C ASP A 149 40.93 -15.86 1.67
N THR A 150 39.70 -15.37 1.70
CA THR A 150 38.73 -15.49 0.59
C THR A 150 38.45 -14.14 -0.07
N SER A 151 39.24 -13.10 0.20
CA SER A 151 39.01 -11.74 -0.28
C SER A 151 39.01 -11.61 -1.80
N GLY A 152 39.79 -12.43 -2.51
CA GLY A 152 39.83 -12.49 -3.98
C GLY A 152 38.62 -13.19 -4.62
N ARG A 153 37.72 -13.78 -3.84
CA ARG A 153 36.57 -14.56 -4.32
C ARG A 153 35.29 -13.71 -4.31
N GLU A 154 35.14 -12.83 -5.29
CA GLU A 154 33.91 -12.02 -5.44
C GLU A 154 32.73 -12.80 -6.04
N VAL A 155 33.01 -13.79 -6.89
CA VAL A 155 32.06 -14.70 -7.53
C VAL A 155 32.59 -16.14 -7.47
N HIS A 156 31.71 -17.15 -7.63
CA HIS A 156 32.19 -18.53 -7.74
C HIS A 156 32.87 -18.73 -9.10
N GLY A 157 33.94 -19.50 -9.12
CA GLY A 157 34.62 -19.92 -10.34
C GLY A 157 35.47 -21.13 -10.03
N ALA A 158 35.52 -22.10 -10.93
CA ALA A 158 36.09 -23.41 -10.63
C ALA A 158 37.55 -23.30 -10.16
N LEU A 159 38.38 -22.43 -10.77
CA LEU A 159 39.79 -22.30 -10.42
C LEU A 159 40.02 -21.70 -9.02
N ILE A 160 39.30 -20.63 -8.67
CA ILE A 160 39.46 -20.01 -7.34
C ILE A 160 38.93 -20.94 -6.25
N ASP A 161 37.84 -21.65 -6.53
CA ASP A 161 37.24 -22.61 -5.59
C ASP A 161 38.13 -23.83 -5.40
N THR A 162 38.74 -24.34 -6.48
CA THR A 162 39.73 -25.43 -6.42
C THR A 162 40.98 -25.01 -5.65
N THR A 163 41.48 -23.79 -5.86
CA THR A 163 42.66 -23.27 -5.16
C THR A 163 42.40 -23.12 -3.66
N LEU A 164 41.27 -22.52 -3.28
CA LEU A 164 40.86 -22.41 -1.88
C LEU A 164 40.64 -23.79 -1.23
N THR A 165 40.11 -24.74 -1.99
CA THR A 165 39.95 -26.13 -1.53
C THR A 165 41.30 -26.82 -1.32
N ALA A 166 42.31 -26.51 -2.15
CA ALA A 166 43.68 -27.00 -2.00
C ALA A 166 44.38 -26.41 -0.77
N GLU A 167 44.26 -25.10 -0.55
CA GLU A 167 44.74 -24.46 0.68
C GLU A 167 44.07 -25.05 1.92
N LEU A 168 42.77 -25.33 1.83
CA LEU A 168 42.00 -25.96 2.90
C LEU A 168 42.45 -27.39 3.19
N LEU A 169 42.78 -28.18 2.16
CA LEU A 169 43.34 -29.52 2.30
C LEU A 169 44.66 -29.47 3.08
N ILE A 170 45.56 -28.56 2.69
CA ILE A 170 46.89 -28.38 3.29
C ILE A 170 46.74 -27.97 4.75
N GLU A 171 45.91 -26.97 5.04
CA GLU A 171 45.69 -26.48 6.41
C GLU A 171 45.04 -27.55 7.31
N LEU A 172 44.15 -28.37 6.77
CA LEU A 172 43.55 -29.51 7.47
C LEU A 172 44.59 -30.57 7.84
N GLN A 173 45.63 -30.77 7.02
CA GLN A 173 46.70 -31.73 7.27
C GLN A 173 47.78 -31.19 8.21
N LEU A 174 48.00 -29.87 8.24
CA LEU A 174 49.05 -29.22 9.03
C LEU A 174 48.60 -28.78 10.44
N ARG A 175 47.33 -28.41 10.65
CA ARG A 175 46.85 -27.90 11.94
C ARG A 175 46.10 -28.96 12.75
N SER A 176 46.48 -29.11 14.02
CA SER A 176 45.78 -29.95 15.02
C SER A 176 44.68 -29.21 15.80
N GLU A 177 44.69 -27.87 15.82
CA GLU A 177 43.72 -27.06 16.58
C GLU A 177 42.64 -26.42 15.69
N LEU A 178 41.39 -26.84 15.91
CA LEU A 178 40.20 -26.30 15.26
C LEU A 178 39.71 -25.02 15.96
N ILE A 179 39.45 -23.95 15.20
CA ILE A 179 38.69 -22.81 15.72
C ILE A 179 37.25 -23.26 15.98
N LYS A 180 36.88 -23.40 17.26
CA LYS A 180 35.56 -23.92 17.71
C LYS A 180 34.36 -23.09 17.24
N ARG A 181 34.56 -21.88 16.70
CA ARG A 181 33.49 -20.98 16.22
C ARG A 181 33.92 -20.22 14.97
N VAL A 182 33.14 -20.36 13.90
CA VAL A 182 33.26 -19.54 12.69
C VAL A 182 33.18 -18.05 13.07
N PRO A 183 34.18 -17.21 12.74
CA PRO A 183 34.04 -15.77 12.89
C PRO A 183 32.80 -15.28 12.11
N HIS A 184 32.11 -14.21 12.51
CA HIS A 184 30.98 -13.69 11.73
C HIS A 184 31.50 -12.82 10.58
N THR A 185 30.97 -12.99 9.36
CA THR A 185 31.43 -12.33 8.13
C THR A 185 30.75 -10.98 7.90
N ASN A 186 29.52 -10.85 8.39
CA ASN A 186 28.85 -9.56 8.40
C ASN A 186 29.34 -8.76 9.62
N GLU A 187 29.66 -7.48 9.41
CA GLU A 187 29.60 -6.51 10.50
C GLU A 187 28.33 -6.80 11.30
N ARG A 188 28.47 -6.95 12.62
CA ARG A 188 27.29 -7.02 13.47
C ARG A 188 26.52 -5.74 13.23
N ARG A 189 25.45 -5.85 12.45
CA ARG A 189 24.46 -4.79 12.22
C ARG A 189 24.29 -4.09 13.56
N GLU A 190 24.57 -2.78 13.61
CA GLU A 190 24.43 -2.02 14.85
C GLU A 190 23.06 -2.35 15.43
N ARG A 191 23.07 -2.99 16.59
CA ARG A 191 21.84 -3.53 17.17
C ARG A 191 21.00 -2.34 17.61
N GLU A 192 19.72 -2.40 17.28
CA GLU A 192 18.82 -1.26 17.43
C GLU A 192 18.82 -0.66 18.84
N LYS A 193 18.86 0.66 18.90
CA LYS A 193 18.78 1.44 20.14
C LYS A 193 17.38 1.46 20.76
N PHE A 194 16.32 0.91 20.15
CA PHE A 194 14.98 0.98 20.74
C PHE A 194 14.06 -0.14 20.23
N PRO A 195 13.34 -0.88 21.11
CA PRO A 195 12.66 -2.12 20.75
C PRO A 195 11.27 -1.98 20.13
N PHE A 196 10.59 -0.81 20.23
CA PHE A 196 9.23 -0.59 19.67
C PHE A 196 8.97 0.86 19.21
N PRO A 197 7.92 1.19 18.43
CA PRO A 197 7.70 2.56 17.98
C PRO A 197 7.30 3.56 19.10
N ARG A 198 7.99 4.71 19.16
CA ARG A 198 7.65 5.82 20.08
C ARG A 198 6.28 6.42 19.75
N ALA A 199 5.62 7.01 20.75
CA ALA A 199 4.42 7.82 20.52
C ALA A 199 4.73 9.01 19.59
N TYR A 200 3.74 9.47 18.84
CA TYR A 200 3.87 10.60 17.92
C TYR A 200 2.61 11.47 17.97
N LYS A 201 2.77 12.78 18.20
CA LYS A 201 1.67 13.72 18.46
C LYS A 201 0.69 13.16 19.51
N ASP A 202 1.24 12.68 20.63
CA ASP A 202 0.52 12.07 21.76
C ASP A 202 -0.30 10.82 21.42
N GLN A 203 -0.09 10.21 20.25
CA GLN A 203 -0.74 8.97 19.85
C GLN A 203 0.18 7.76 19.95
N GLN A 204 -0.31 6.72 20.62
CA GLN A 204 0.33 5.41 20.75
C GLN A 204 -0.70 4.31 20.44
N TYR A 205 -0.49 3.59 19.34
CA TYR A 205 -1.37 2.51 18.89
C TYR A 205 -0.86 1.11 19.26
N ASN A 206 0.36 1.00 19.78
CA ASN A 206 0.99 -0.30 20.11
C ASN A 206 0.67 -0.73 21.54
N PHE A 207 -0.59 -1.03 21.86
CA PHE A 207 -1.05 -1.61 23.13
C PHE A 207 -1.85 -2.90 22.92
N CYS A 208 -2.35 -3.54 23.98
CA CYS A 208 -3.12 -4.79 23.91
C CYS A 208 -4.39 -4.59 23.07
N LYS A 209 -4.62 -5.42 22.03
CA LYS A 209 -5.86 -5.36 21.23
C LYS A 209 -7.08 -5.99 21.93
N ASN A 210 -6.85 -6.80 22.97
CA ASN A 210 -7.93 -7.50 23.67
C ASN A 210 -8.68 -6.54 24.59
N THR A 211 -9.88 -6.18 24.21
CA THR A 211 -10.82 -5.30 24.93
C THR A 211 -11.18 -5.79 26.33
N LYS A 212 -11.12 -7.10 26.60
CA LYS A 212 -11.39 -7.69 27.92
C LYS A 212 -10.16 -7.70 28.84
N CYS A 213 -9.00 -7.27 28.34
CA CYS A 213 -7.76 -7.28 29.10
C CYS A 213 -7.62 -5.99 29.92
N LYS A 214 -7.08 -6.10 31.14
CA LYS A 214 -6.69 -4.92 31.95
C LYS A 214 -5.68 -4.00 31.24
N ASN A 215 -4.92 -4.53 30.29
CA ASN A 215 -3.97 -3.76 29.47
C ASN A 215 -4.59 -3.16 28.20
N PHE A 216 -5.90 -3.30 27.98
CA PHE A 216 -6.55 -2.63 26.86
C PHE A 216 -6.34 -1.12 26.97
N GLY A 217 -5.85 -0.50 25.91
CA GLY A 217 -5.53 0.93 25.89
C GLY A 217 -4.30 1.36 26.68
N VAL A 218 -3.72 0.51 27.52
CA VAL A 218 -2.52 0.85 28.33
C VAL A 218 -1.27 0.73 27.46
N PRO A 219 -0.55 1.83 27.16
CA PRO A 219 0.63 1.78 26.33
C PRO A 219 1.79 1.08 27.06
N PRO A 220 2.75 0.48 26.33
CA PRO A 220 3.95 -0.08 26.92
C PRO A 220 4.79 0.98 27.61
N THR A 221 5.47 0.59 28.68
CA THR A 221 6.37 1.48 29.41
C THR A 221 7.66 1.71 28.65
N PHE A 222 8.39 2.77 29.00
CA PHE A 222 9.69 3.03 28.41
C PHE A 222 10.67 1.89 28.76
N PRO A 223 11.40 1.32 27.79
CA PRO A 223 12.30 0.20 28.03
C PRO A 223 13.45 0.65 28.93
N LYS A 224 13.80 -0.18 29.91
CA LYS A 224 15.00 0.02 30.73
C LYS A 224 16.23 -0.46 29.95
N LYS A 225 17.38 0.15 30.22
CA LYS A 225 18.67 -0.34 29.71
C LYS A 225 19.19 -1.48 30.61
N ASP A 226 19.78 -2.50 30.01
CA ASP A 226 20.51 -3.56 30.69
C ASP A 226 21.92 -3.09 31.09
N LYS A 227 22.67 -3.97 31.77
CA LYS A 227 24.05 -3.72 32.21
C LYS A 227 25.02 -3.41 31.05
N ASN A 228 24.66 -3.76 29.82
CA ASN A 228 25.44 -3.48 28.60
C ASN A 228 24.94 -2.22 27.86
N GLY A 229 24.07 -1.41 28.47
CA GLY A 229 23.48 -0.22 27.87
C GLY A 229 22.37 -0.48 26.83
N LYS A 230 21.89 -1.73 26.71
CA LYS A 230 20.90 -2.16 25.70
C LYS A 230 19.49 -2.08 26.24
N TYR A 231 18.55 -1.63 25.43
CA TYR A 231 17.15 -1.61 25.84
C TYR A 231 16.54 -3.01 25.91
N SER A 232 15.89 -3.31 27.03
CA SER A 232 15.17 -4.57 27.24
C SER A 232 13.99 -4.68 26.27
N ASN A 233 13.76 -5.90 25.75
CA ASN A 233 12.51 -6.23 25.06
C ASN A 233 11.33 -6.37 26.01
N ASP A 234 11.59 -6.38 27.31
CA ASP A 234 10.60 -6.28 28.37
C ASP A 234 10.27 -4.81 28.63
N ILE A 235 9.01 -4.44 28.39
CA ILE A 235 8.53 -3.06 28.37
C ILE A 235 7.30 -2.89 29.27
N GLY A 236 7.39 -3.46 30.47
CA GLY A 236 6.33 -3.45 31.49
C GLY A 236 5.46 -4.68 31.33
N ASP A 237 4.15 -4.49 31.12
CA ASP A 237 3.22 -5.62 30.93
C ASP A 237 3.24 -6.21 29.52
N TYR A 238 4.25 -5.85 28.73
CA TYR A 238 4.44 -6.34 27.37
C TYR A 238 5.87 -6.82 27.15
N ARG A 239 6.03 -7.72 26.18
CA ARG A 239 7.33 -8.12 25.64
C ARG A 239 7.33 -8.02 24.12
N VAL A 240 8.42 -7.55 23.54
CA VAL A 240 8.63 -7.58 22.09
C VAL A 240 9.27 -8.91 21.71
N GLN A 241 8.65 -9.65 20.79
CA GLN A 241 9.16 -10.90 20.26
C GLN A 241 9.37 -10.82 18.75
N ILE A 242 10.36 -11.55 18.25
CA ILE A 242 10.58 -11.70 16.81
C ILE A 242 9.83 -12.95 16.36
N TYR A 243 8.82 -12.77 15.53
CA TYR A 243 8.09 -13.82 14.87
C TYR A 243 8.77 -14.16 13.53
N ARG A 244 9.10 -15.44 13.35
CA ARG A 244 9.66 -16.00 12.11
C ARG A 244 8.56 -16.76 11.36
N SER A 245 8.22 -16.31 10.17
CA SER A 245 7.25 -17.02 9.32
C SER A 245 7.83 -18.34 8.83
N LYS A 246 7.07 -19.44 8.96
CA LYS A 246 7.46 -20.75 8.39
C LYS A 246 7.48 -20.75 6.85
N LYS A 247 6.71 -19.88 6.20
CA LYS A 247 6.60 -19.81 4.73
C LYS A 247 7.62 -18.88 4.08
N ASN A 248 8.25 -17.99 4.85
CA ASN A 248 9.12 -16.97 4.29
C ASN A 248 10.27 -16.65 5.27
N SER A 249 11.37 -17.40 5.14
CA SER A 249 12.50 -17.42 6.07
C SER A 249 13.25 -16.08 6.19
N ASN A 250 13.05 -15.15 5.26
CA ASN A 250 13.75 -13.86 5.21
C ASN A 250 13.00 -12.67 5.82
N LYS A 251 11.75 -12.82 6.26
CA LYS A 251 10.98 -11.71 6.88
C LYS A 251 10.71 -11.99 8.38
N ASN A 252 11.57 -11.43 9.22
CA ASN A 252 11.36 -11.37 10.67
C ASN A 252 10.37 -10.24 11.00
N ALA A 253 9.21 -10.57 11.54
CA ALA A 253 8.25 -9.56 12.00
C ALA A 253 8.33 -9.40 13.51
N LYS A 254 8.38 -8.16 14.02
CA LYS A 254 8.28 -7.92 15.46
C LYS A 254 6.83 -7.85 15.89
N VAL A 255 6.50 -8.62 16.92
CA VAL A 255 5.19 -8.65 17.54
C VAL A 255 5.28 -8.19 18.99
N LEU A 256 4.33 -7.35 19.39
CA LEU A 256 4.08 -6.97 20.76
C LEU A 256 3.19 -8.02 21.41
N VAL A 257 3.66 -8.66 22.47
CA VAL A 257 2.90 -9.68 23.20
C VAL A 257 2.52 -9.14 24.57
N CYS A 258 1.23 -9.09 24.85
CA CYS A 258 0.70 -8.76 26.17
C CYS A 258 1.03 -9.89 27.16
N LYS A 259 1.62 -9.57 28.31
CA LYS A 259 1.96 -10.58 29.32
C LYS A 259 0.73 -11.09 30.08
N LEU A 260 -0.33 -10.27 30.18
CA LEU A 260 -1.56 -10.62 30.90
C LEU A 260 -2.41 -11.62 30.11
N CYS A 261 -2.91 -11.22 28.94
CA CYS A 261 -3.82 -12.08 28.15
C CYS A 261 -3.14 -12.83 26.98
N LYS A 262 -1.80 -12.75 26.88
CA LYS A 262 -0.97 -13.44 25.87
C LYS A 262 -1.27 -13.09 24.41
N THR A 263 -2.15 -12.13 24.13
CA THR A 263 -2.43 -11.70 22.76
C THR A 263 -1.22 -11.02 22.14
N ALA A 264 -0.97 -11.35 20.88
CA ALA A 264 0.08 -10.77 20.08
C ALA A 264 -0.50 -9.80 19.03
N SER A 265 0.24 -8.76 18.69
CA SER A 265 -0.09 -7.85 17.59
C SER A 265 1.19 -7.39 16.92
N TYR A 266 1.15 -7.16 15.61
CA TYR A 266 2.27 -6.55 14.90
C TYR A 266 2.54 -5.14 15.43
N LEU A 267 3.81 -4.73 15.39
CA LEU A 267 4.20 -3.36 15.70
C LEU A 267 3.91 -2.44 14.52
N TYR A 268 3.29 -1.29 14.79
CA TYR A 268 2.91 -0.29 13.80
C TYR A 268 3.64 1.04 14.04
N SER A 269 4.05 1.70 12.96
CA SER A 269 4.65 3.05 13.06
C SER A 269 3.56 4.08 13.40
N ASN A 270 3.54 4.56 14.66
CA ASN A 270 2.58 5.59 15.11
C ASN A 270 2.65 6.85 14.23
N LYS A 271 3.86 7.27 13.87
CA LYS A 271 4.10 8.41 12.99
C LYS A 271 3.43 8.23 11.62
N SER A 272 3.56 7.05 11.03
CA SER A 272 3.01 6.75 9.71
C SER A 272 1.48 6.71 9.73
N ILE A 273 0.87 6.20 10.81
CA ILE A 273 -0.59 6.24 11.03
C ILE A 273 -1.08 7.69 11.09
N VAL A 274 -0.41 8.53 11.88
CA VAL A 274 -0.78 9.95 12.03
C VAL A 274 -0.64 10.70 10.71
N GLN A 275 0.47 10.51 10.00
CA GLN A 275 0.69 11.17 8.70
C GLN A 275 -0.34 10.80 7.65
N GLU A 276 -0.68 9.51 7.53
CA GLU A 276 -1.70 9.05 6.58
C GLU A 276 -3.09 9.57 6.96
N THR A 277 -3.39 9.63 8.26
CA THR A 277 -4.64 10.20 8.76
C THR A 277 -4.74 11.70 8.47
N GLU A 278 -3.67 12.46 8.70
CA GLU A 278 -3.61 13.89 8.38
C GLU A 278 -3.75 14.13 6.87
N ARG A 279 -3.12 13.29 6.04
CA ARG A 279 -3.28 13.35 4.59
C ARG A 279 -4.73 13.15 4.17
N LEU A 280 -5.38 12.07 4.63
CA LEU A 280 -6.79 11.83 4.30
C LEU A 280 -7.71 12.95 4.83
N LYS A 281 -7.52 13.40 6.08
CA LYS A 281 -8.30 14.53 6.63
C LYS A 281 -8.15 15.81 5.81
N SER A 282 -6.94 16.11 5.31
CA SER A 282 -6.71 17.28 4.46
C SER A 282 -7.40 17.19 3.09
N ILE A 283 -7.60 15.98 2.56
CA ILE A 283 -8.35 15.75 1.33
C ILE A 283 -9.84 16.04 1.56
N TYR A 284 -10.37 15.58 2.68
CA TYR A 284 -11.77 15.73 3.07
C TYR A 284 -12.05 17.00 3.88
N GLU A 285 -11.31 18.08 3.63
CA GLU A 285 -11.50 19.37 4.30
C GLU A 285 -12.47 20.26 3.51
N LEU A 286 -13.46 20.84 4.21
CA LEU A 286 -14.33 21.87 3.65
C LEU A 286 -13.53 23.17 3.50
N LYS A 287 -13.32 23.63 2.28
CA LYS A 287 -12.52 24.83 1.99
C LYS A 287 -13.42 26.05 2.04
N ILE A 288 -13.48 26.69 3.21
CA ILE A 288 -14.21 27.94 3.40
C ILE A 288 -13.23 29.12 3.24
N PRO A 289 -13.47 30.06 2.31
CA PRO A 289 -12.61 31.23 2.15
C PRO A 289 -12.54 32.09 3.42
N SER A 290 -11.38 32.69 3.64
CA SER A 290 -11.13 33.67 4.71
C SER A 290 -10.27 34.82 4.18
N CYS A 291 -9.91 35.77 5.06
CA CYS A 291 -9.03 36.87 4.69
C CYS A 291 -7.67 36.33 4.19
N PRO A 292 -7.24 36.63 2.95
CA PRO A 292 -5.99 36.07 2.44
C PRO A 292 -4.73 36.83 2.89
N ASN A 293 -4.84 37.81 3.79
CA ASN A 293 -3.72 38.64 4.23
C ASN A 293 -2.87 37.95 5.32
N THR A 294 -2.09 36.94 4.94
CA THR A 294 -1.18 36.23 5.87
C THR A 294 0.13 36.98 6.11
N ALA A 295 0.43 38.01 5.32
CA ALA A 295 1.74 38.67 5.23
C ALA A 295 2.92 37.73 4.85
N LEU A 296 2.63 36.48 4.46
CA LEU A 296 3.62 35.52 4.02
C LEU A 296 3.91 35.66 2.52
N LYS A 297 5.19 35.47 2.16
CA LYS A 297 5.59 35.29 0.76
C LYS A 297 4.93 34.03 0.19
N PRO A 298 4.62 34.01 -1.12
CA PRO A 298 4.11 32.81 -1.76
C PRO A 298 5.13 31.67 -1.66
N ASN A 299 4.66 30.46 -1.38
CA ASN A 299 5.46 29.25 -1.42
C ASN A 299 4.76 28.21 -2.29
N ILE A 300 5.20 28.12 -3.55
CA ILE A 300 4.64 27.23 -4.56
C ILE A 300 4.73 25.76 -4.12
N SER A 301 5.84 25.36 -3.50
CA SER A 301 6.05 23.98 -3.03
C SER A 301 5.08 23.56 -1.92
N LYS A 302 4.64 24.51 -1.08
CA LYS A 302 3.69 24.25 0.00
C LYS A 302 2.25 24.64 -0.36
N GLY A 303 2.01 25.05 -1.62
CA GLY A 303 0.71 25.52 -2.08
C GLY A 303 0.23 26.81 -1.38
N ILE A 304 1.15 27.59 -0.80
CA ILE A 304 0.81 28.83 -0.09
C ILE A 304 0.72 29.97 -1.12
N PRO A 305 -0.46 30.55 -1.38
CA PRO A 305 -0.61 31.67 -2.30
C PRO A 305 0.04 32.94 -1.71
N ASP A 306 0.25 33.97 -2.54
CA ASP A 306 0.78 35.24 -2.03
C ASP A 306 -0.24 35.89 -1.08
N GLY A 307 0.11 35.91 0.20
CA GLY A 307 -0.69 36.51 1.26
C GLY A 307 -0.24 37.91 1.66
N ARG A 308 0.79 38.46 1.00
CA ARG A 308 1.21 39.85 1.23
C ARG A 308 0.18 40.81 0.65
N ARG A 309 -0.20 41.81 1.44
CA ARG A 309 -1.08 42.89 0.99
C ARG A 309 -0.42 44.22 1.32
N TYR A 310 -0.60 45.22 0.49
CA TYR A 310 0.08 46.51 0.64
C TYR A 310 -0.93 47.61 0.91
N LYS A 311 -0.50 48.65 1.64
CA LYS A 311 -1.17 49.94 1.72
C LYS A 311 -0.31 51.00 1.04
N LYS A 312 -0.94 51.89 0.27
CA LYS A 312 -0.26 53.06 -0.28
C LYS A 312 -0.01 54.04 0.87
N ILE A 313 1.20 54.57 0.94
CA ILE A 313 1.59 55.65 1.86
C ILE A 313 2.20 56.78 1.04
N GLN A 314 1.92 58.02 1.40
CA GLN A 314 2.52 59.19 0.77
C GLN A 314 3.62 59.74 1.68
N LYS A 315 4.77 60.06 1.10
CA LYS A 315 5.89 60.71 1.80
C LYS A 315 6.46 61.84 0.94
N LYS A 316 6.78 62.95 1.57
CA LYS A 316 7.46 64.08 0.94
C LYS A 316 8.97 63.78 0.91
N ILE A 317 9.58 63.76 -0.27
CA ILE A 317 11.02 63.54 -0.45
C ILE A 317 11.54 64.65 -1.37
N LYS A 318 12.47 65.47 -0.88
CA LYS A 318 13.01 66.64 -1.60
C LYS A 318 11.89 67.55 -2.17
N GLY A 319 10.95 67.94 -1.31
CA GLY A 319 9.81 68.80 -1.71
C GLY A 319 8.66 68.10 -2.44
N ASN A 320 8.91 66.96 -3.11
CA ASN A 320 7.90 66.26 -3.91
C ASN A 320 7.16 65.15 -3.15
N LEU A 321 5.84 65.10 -3.32
CA LEU A 321 4.98 64.04 -2.78
C LEU A 321 5.14 62.75 -3.60
N LYS A 322 5.72 61.71 -3.00
CA LYS A 322 5.88 60.39 -3.62
C LYS A 322 5.03 59.34 -2.92
N THR A 323 4.42 58.45 -3.70
CA THR A 323 3.59 57.35 -3.18
C THR A 323 4.42 56.06 -3.12
N PHE A 324 4.44 55.40 -1.96
CA PHE A 324 5.12 54.12 -1.72
C PHE A 324 4.13 53.05 -1.29
N ASN A 325 4.47 51.78 -1.53
CA ASN A 325 3.71 50.64 -1.04
C ASN A 325 4.35 50.10 0.24
N ARG A 326 3.62 50.13 1.35
CA ARG A 326 4.04 49.50 2.62
C ARG A 326 3.29 48.19 2.82
N LEU A 327 4.00 47.12 3.15
CA LEU A 327 3.41 45.82 3.46
C LEU A 327 2.51 45.93 4.71
N LYS A 328 1.31 45.36 4.64
CA LYS A 328 0.38 45.21 5.77
C LYS A 328 0.84 44.06 6.66
N ALA A 329 0.65 44.21 7.97
CA ALA A 329 0.82 43.11 8.91
C ALA A 329 -0.19 41.98 8.64
N ALA A 330 0.11 40.78 9.14
CA ALA A 330 -0.80 39.64 9.05
C ALA A 330 -2.15 40.00 9.70
N CYS A 331 -3.25 39.68 9.03
CA CYS A 331 -4.59 39.93 9.55
C CYS A 331 -4.98 38.82 10.54
N SER A 332 -5.60 39.17 11.67
CA SER A 332 -6.15 38.14 12.57
C SER A 332 -7.30 37.35 11.93
N ASN A 333 -8.01 37.94 10.97
CA ASN A 333 -9.16 37.30 10.31
C ASN A 333 -8.73 36.26 9.27
N VAL A 334 -7.42 35.94 9.15
CA VAL A 334 -6.92 34.85 8.29
C VAL A 334 -7.54 33.50 8.65
N LYS A 335 -7.84 33.27 9.93
CA LYS A 335 -8.47 32.02 10.41
C LYS A 335 -9.98 32.14 10.65
N GLN A 336 -10.57 33.30 10.36
CA GLN A 336 -12.00 33.55 10.52
C GLN A 336 -12.65 33.41 9.15
N ASP A 337 -13.34 32.31 8.89
CA ASP A 337 -13.95 32.06 7.58
C ASP A 337 -15.22 32.91 7.32
N ILE A 338 -15.62 33.03 6.06
CA ILE A 338 -16.76 33.88 5.66
C ILE A 338 -18.13 33.36 6.08
N ILE A 339 -18.27 32.09 6.51
CA ILE A 339 -19.55 31.52 6.91
C ILE A 339 -19.74 31.69 8.43
N ASN A 340 -18.79 31.20 9.23
CA ASN A 340 -18.89 31.20 10.68
C ASN A 340 -18.59 32.58 11.28
N TYR A 341 -17.87 33.44 10.56
CA TYR A 341 -17.52 34.80 10.97
C TYR A 341 -17.96 35.82 9.93
N SER A 342 -19.18 35.70 9.43
CA SER A 342 -19.75 36.60 8.41
C SER A 342 -19.62 38.09 8.80
N ASP A 343 -19.78 38.42 10.08
CA ASP A 343 -19.62 39.77 10.62
C ASP A 343 -18.22 40.37 10.44
N SER A 344 -17.21 39.55 10.16
CA SER A 344 -15.85 40.01 9.88
C SER A 344 -15.66 40.52 8.45
N TYR A 345 -16.69 40.46 7.60
CA TYR A 345 -16.61 40.75 6.17
C TYR A 345 -17.76 41.64 5.69
N TRP A 346 -17.49 42.46 4.68
CA TRP A 346 -18.50 43.17 3.90
C TRP A 346 -18.67 42.53 2.53
N LEU A 347 -19.90 42.50 2.03
CA LEU A 347 -20.20 42.29 0.62
C LEU A 347 -19.81 43.57 -0.15
N ASP A 348 -18.84 43.43 -1.06
CA ASP A 348 -18.38 44.50 -1.97
C ASP A 348 -19.06 44.28 -3.34
N SER A 349 -18.34 44.38 -4.47
CA SER A 349 -18.94 44.24 -5.80
C SER A 349 -19.23 42.79 -6.24
N LYS A 350 -20.31 42.56 -6.98
CA LYS A 350 -20.53 41.34 -7.79
C LYS A 350 -19.83 41.48 -9.15
N SER A 351 -19.26 40.40 -9.68
CA SER A 351 -18.70 40.37 -11.03
C SER A 351 -19.35 39.26 -11.86
N VAL A 352 -19.68 39.59 -13.09
CA VAL A 352 -20.48 38.80 -14.03
C VAL A 352 -19.62 38.46 -15.25
N LYS A 353 -19.63 37.21 -15.69
CA LYS A 353 -19.05 36.77 -16.96
C LYS A 353 -20.13 36.10 -17.82
N LYS A 354 -20.42 36.69 -18.98
CA LYS A 354 -21.33 36.10 -19.97
C LYS A 354 -20.73 34.83 -20.57
N ILE A 355 -21.58 33.85 -20.79
CA ILE A 355 -21.21 32.55 -21.34
C ILE A 355 -21.19 32.64 -22.87
N LYS A 356 -20.16 32.06 -23.49
CA LYS A 356 -20.08 31.86 -24.95
C LYS A 356 -20.28 30.37 -25.22
N ASN A 357 -21.35 30.01 -25.94
CA ASN A 357 -21.57 28.64 -26.41
C ASN A 357 -20.72 28.39 -27.67
N SER A 358 -19.91 27.34 -27.64
CA SER A 358 -19.14 26.88 -28.81
C SER A 358 -20.05 26.09 -29.77
N LYS A 359 -19.82 26.24 -31.08
CA LYS A 359 -20.56 25.51 -32.12
C LYS A 359 -20.32 23.99 -31.97
N GLY A 360 -21.37 23.19 -32.09
CA GLY A 360 -21.29 21.73 -32.11
C GLY A 360 -21.42 21.01 -30.77
N LEU A 361 -21.56 21.76 -29.66
CA LEU A 361 -21.92 21.21 -28.36
C LEU A 361 -23.43 21.30 -28.10
N PRO A 362 -24.01 20.38 -27.31
CA PRO A 362 -25.43 20.44 -26.97
C PRO A 362 -25.76 21.77 -26.28
N LYS A 363 -26.84 22.44 -26.70
CA LYS A 363 -27.47 23.49 -25.89
C LYS A 363 -28.20 22.77 -24.76
N ILE A 364 -27.84 23.09 -23.52
CA ILE A 364 -28.42 22.41 -22.37
C ILE A 364 -29.34 23.37 -21.64
N SER A 365 -30.56 22.91 -21.49
CA SER A 365 -31.57 23.49 -20.62
C SER A 365 -31.53 22.72 -19.30
N HIS A 366 -31.54 23.43 -18.16
CA HIS A 366 -31.54 22.79 -16.84
C HIS A 366 -32.94 22.86 -16.22
N PRO A 367 -33.55 21.75 -15.80
CA PRO A 367 -34.77 21.80 -15.01
C PRO A 367 -34.43 22.34 -13.62
N ASP A 368 -35.18 23.33 -13.13
CA ASP A 368 -35.15 23.74 -11.73
C ASP A 368 -35.83 22.69 -10.82
N SER A 369 -35.87 22.96 -9.52
CA SER A 369 -36.55 22.11 -8.54
C SER A 369 -38.07 21.95 -8.77
N THR A 370 -38.64 22.69 -9.73
CA THR A 370 -40.05 22.61 -10.17
C THR A 370 -40.20 21.96 -11.55
N GLY A 371 -39.10 21.49 -12.16
CA GLY A 371 -39.09 20.87 -13.49
C GLY A 371 -39.05 21.88 -14.65
N LYS A 372 -38.94 23.19 -14.39
CA LYS A 372 -38.90 24.22 -15.43
C LYS A 372 -37.48 24.47 -15.93
N TYR A 373 -37.34 24.58 -17.23
CA TYR A 373 -36.05 24.68 -17.89
C TYR A 373 -35.51 26.11 -17.94
N HIS A 374 -34.31 26.36 -17.39
CA HIS A 374 -33.66 27.68 -17.37
C HIS A 374 -32.33 27.69 -18.11
N ASN A 375 -32.04 28.81 -18.78
CA ASN A 375 -30.75 29.10 -19.42
C ASN A 375 -29.90 29.99 -18.49
N ASN A 376 -29.01 29.40 -17.71
CA ASN A 376 -28.04 30.17 -16.92
C ASN A 376 -26.90 30.67 -17.83
N ASN A 377 -27.00 31.90 -18.32
CA ASN A 377 -26.01 32.49 -19.25
C ASN A 377 -24.90 33.30 -18.57
N ILE A 378 -24.84 33.30 -17.23
CA ILE A 378 -23.95 34.17 -16.46
C ILE A 378 -23.25 33.41 -15.33
N PHE A 379 -21.92 33.49 -15.30
CA PHE A 379 -21.14 33.13 -14.12
C PHE A 379 -20.94 34.34 -13.21
N ILE A 380 -21.22 34.16 -11.92
CA ILE A 380 -21.16 35.23 -10.92
C ILE A 380 -20.09 34.90 -9.88
N SER A 381 -19.37 35.93 -9.40
CA SER A 381 -18.60 35.86 -8.16
C SER A 381 -18.83 37.10 -7.32
N GLN A 382 -18.76 36.93 -6.00
CA GLN A 382 -18.84 38.01 -5.04
C GLN A 382 -17.43 38.43 -4.61
N LYS A 383 -17.17 39.73 -4.55
CA LYS A 383 -16.00 40.24 -3.82
C LYS A 383 -16.37 40.48 -2.37
N PHE A 384 -15.55 39.95 -1.48
CA PHE A 384 -15.61 40.18 -0.04
C PHE A 384 -14.51 41.17 0.35
N LYS A 385 -14.80 42.05 1.31
CA LYS A 385 -13.82 42.97 1.91
C LYS A 385 -13.72 42.68 3.40
N CYS A 386 -12.53 42.31 3.87
CA CYS A 386 -12.28 42.09 5.29
C CYS A 386 -12.45 43.39 6.09
N LYS A 387 -13.25 43.40 7.16
CA LYS A 387 -13.47 44.60 7.98
C LYS A 387 -12.20 45.05 8.71
N LYS A 388 -11.34 44.12 9.14
CA LYS A 388 -10.12 44.43 9.91
C LYS A 388 -8.96 45.01 9.10
N CYS A 389 -8.62 44.38 7.96
CA CYS A 389 -7.46 44.81 7.16
C CYS A 389 -7.83 45.43 5.81
N HIS A 390 -9.13 45.51 5.49
CA HIS A 390 -9.68 46.03 4.22
C HIS A 390 -9.18 45.31 2.97
N THR A 391 -8.60 44.12 3.12
CA THR A 391 -8.19 43.29 1.98
C THR A 391 -9.44 42.76 1.28
N LYS A 392 -9.49 42.96 -0.05
CA LYS A 392 -10.54 42.43 -0.92
C LYS A 392 -10.11 41.07 -1.50
N PHE A 393 -11.05 40.15 -1.63
CA PHE A 393 -10.85 38.86 -2.30
C PHE A 393 -12.15 38.39 -2.98
N SER A 394 -12.03 37.59 -4.04
CA SER A 394 -13.18 37.14 -4.84
C SER A 394 -13.47 35.68 -4.57
N VAL A 395 -14.75 35.37 -4.37
CA VAL A 395 -15.26 34.00 -4.17
C VAL A 395 -16.29 33.70 -5.26
N PRO A 396 -16.15 32.59 -6.02
CA PRO A 396 -17.13 32.22 -7.04
C PRO A 396 -18.51 31.95 -6.42
N LEU A 397 -19.60 32.46 -7.01
CA LEU A 397 -20.98 32.07 -6.62
C LEU A 397 -21.48 30.89 -7.44
N ASN A 398 -20.93 30.69 -8.64
CA ASN A 398 -21.09 29.48 -9.41
C ASN A 398 -19.74 28.76 -9.48
N ALA A 399 -19.67 27.51 -9.01
CA ALA A 399 -18.45 26.71 -8.97
C ALA A 399 -17.90 26.34 -10.36
N GLN A 400 -18.75 26.36 -11.38
CA GLN A 400 -18.36 26.12 -12.77
C GLN A 400 -17.71 27.37 -13.42
N LYS A 401 -17.58 28.49 -12.69
CA LYS A 401 -16.91 29.71 -13.16
C LYS A 401 -15.49 29.40 -13.66
N GLY A 402 -15.21 29.83 -14.89
CA GLY A 402 -13.88 29.68 -15.51
C GLY A 402 -13.74 28.41 -16.34
N GLN A 403 -14.72 27.51 -16.30
CA GLN A 403 -14.74 26.33 -17.16
C GLN A 403 -15.27 26.68 -18.55
N SER A 404 -14.53 26.27 -19.58
CA SER A 404 -15.02 26.24 -20.96
C SER A 404 -16.05 25.12 -21.12
N ASN A 405 -17.10 25.34 -21.93
CA ASN A 405 -18.05 24.29 -22.30
C ASN A 405 -18.72 23.58 -21.10
N TYR A 406 -18.92 24.27 -19.98
CA TYR A 406 -19.44 23.68 -18.74
C TYR A 406 -20.80 22.98 -18.93
N GLN A 407 -21.57 23.30 -19.98
CA GLN A 407 -22.81 22.62 -20.28
C GLN A 407 -22.62 21.09 -20.28
N ILE A 408 -21.54 20.55 -20.86
CA ILE A 408 -21.31 19.10 -20.92
C ILE A 408 -21.19 18.43 -19.54
N ASN A 409 -20.96 19.19 -18.47
CA ASN A 409 -20.60 18.66 -17.17
C ASN A 409 -21.66 17.72 -16.59
N TYR A 410 -22.94 18.05 -16.74
CA TYR A 410 -24.03 17.19 -16.27
C TYR A 410 -24.01 15.84 -16.99
N GLN A 411 -24.00 15.86 -18.32
CA GLN A 411 -24.01 14.63 -19.11
C GLN A 411 -22.75 13.81 -18.84
N LEU A 412 -21.58 14.45 -18.79
CA LEU A 412 -20.32 13.79 -18.49
C LEU A 412 -20.33 13.14 -17.10
N PHE A 413 -20.80 13.86 -16.08
CA PHE A 413 -20.95 13.30 -14.73
C PHE A 413 -21.87 12.09 -14.75
N SER A 414 -23.03 12.21 -15.39
CA SER A 414 -24.03 11.13 -15.50
C SER A 414 -23.45 9.89 -16.19
N GLU A 415 -22.72 10.04 -17.30
CA GLU A 415 -22.08 8.91 -17.98
C GLU A 415 -21.04 8.22 -17.07
N LEU A 416 -20.22 8.98 -16.34
CA LEU A 416 -19.19 8.44 -15.47
C LEU A 416 -19.75 7.58 -14.33
N VAL A 417 -20.93 7.91 -13.79
CA VAL A 417 -21.61 7.15 -12.73
C VAL A 417 -22.61 6.10 -13.25
N ASN A 418 -22.72 5.97 -14.58
CA ASN A 418 -23.61 5.03 -15.26
C ASN A 418 -22.84 4.14 -16.26
N LYS A 419 -21.64 3.69 -15.87
CA LYS A 419 -20.83 2.70 -16.61
C LYS A 419 -20.28 3.20 -17.96
N GLY A 420 -20.22 4.52 -18.17
CA GLY A 420 -19.68 5.11 -19.38
C GLY A 420 -18.20 4.73 -19.60
N ILE A 421 -17.88 4.29 -20.81
CA ILE A 421 -16.51 4.00 -21.26
C ILE A 421 -15.90 5.31 -21.74
N ILE A 422 -14.69 5.65 -21.29
CA ILE A 422 -14.04 6.95 -21.61
C ILE A 422 -14.01 7.24 -23.12
N ASN A 423 -13.70 6.24 -23.96
CA ASN A 423 -13.70 6.40 -25.43
C ASN A 423 -15.11 6.73 -25.97
N ARG A 424 -16.14 6.00 -25.53
CA ARG A 424 -17.52 6.25 -25.94
C ARG A 424 -18.04 7.60 -25.44
N ILE A 425 -17.65 8.00 -24.23
CA ILE A 425 -17.97 9.32 -23.68
C ILE A 425 -17.34 10.41 -24.56
N SER A 426 -16.07 10.24 -24.94
CA SER A 426 -15.34 11.16 -25.81
C SER A 426 -16.05 11.35 -27.16
N GLU A 427 -16.45 10.25 -27.80
CA GLU A 427 -17.21 10.25 -29.06
C GLU A 427 -18.59 10.90 -28.89
N LYS A 428 -19.37 10.46 -27.90
CA LYS A 428 -20.74 10.94 -27.66
C LYS A 428 -20.80 12.43 -27.35
N LEU A 429 -19.86 12.93 -26.55
CA LEU A 429 -19.81 14.34 -26.13
C LEU A 429 -18.94 15.21 -27.04
N ARG A 430 -18.25 14.62 -28.02
CA ARG A 430 -17.31 15.30 -28.92
C ARG A 430 -16.24 16.09 -28.16
N ILE A 431 -15.64 15.45 -27.17
CA ILE A 431 -14.60 16.04 -26.31
C ILE A 431 -13.37 15.15 -26.22
N ASN A 432 -12.20 15.73 -26.00
CA ASN A 432 -10.97 14.96 -25.82
C ASN A 432 -10.88 14.32 -24.41
N HIS A 433 -10.05 13.28 -24.29
CA HIS A 433 -9.81 12.57 -23.02
C HIS A 433 -9.23 13.50 -21.94
N SER A 434 -8.37 14.45 -22.31
CA SER A 434 -7.77 15.40 -21.37
C SER A 434 -8.84 16.23 -20.64
N LEU A 435 -9.88 16.66 -21.36
CA LEU A 435 -10.99 17.42 -20.80
C LEU A 435 -11.80 16.53 -19.85
N ILE A 436 -12.08 15.28 -20.23
CA ILE A 436 -12.76 14.30 -19.35
C ILE A 436 -12.01 14.16 -18.03
N TYR A 437 -10.70 13.92 -18.08
CA TYR A 437 -9.89 13.77 -16.87
C TYR A 437 -9.84 15.05 -16.02
N SER A 438 -9.71 16.22 -16.64
CA SER A 438 -9.79 17.50 -15.91
C SER A 438 -11.15 17.73 -15.24
N ARG A 439 -12.23 17.22 -15.85
CA ARG A 439 -13.60 17.28 -15.30
C ARG A 439 -13.82 16.29 -14.19
N ILE A 440 -13.23 15.10 -14.23
CA ILE A 440 -13.22 14.18 -13.09
C ILE A 440 -12.60 14.86 -11.86
N GLU A 441 -11.48 15.57 -12.01
CA GLU A 441 -10.86 16.32 -10.91
C GLU A 441 -11.77 17.42 -10.37
N PHE A 442 -12.47 18.14 -11.25
CA PHE A 442 -13.45 19.12 -10.84
C PHE A 442 -14.63 18.49 -10.08
N PHE A 443 -15.26 17.45 -10.63
CA PHE A 443 -16.39 16.75 -10.01
C PHE A 443 -16.01 16.17 -8.65
N TYR A 444 -14.82 15.57 -8.56
CA TYR A 444 -14.27 15.06 -7.31
C TYR A 444 -14.20 16.15 -6.23
N ASN A 445 -13.63 17.32 -6.57
CA ASN A 445 -13.57 18.44 -5.65
C ASN A 445 -14.97 18.93 -5.27
N GLN A 446 -15.90 19.04 -6.23
CA GLN A 446 -17.29 19.45 -5.93
C GLN A 446 -18.01 18.46 -5.02
N CYS A 447 -17.89 17.15 -5.28
CA CYS A 447 -18.46 16.11 -4.43
C CYS A 447 -17.93 16.20 -2.99
N ILE A 448 -16.63 16.40 -2.80
CA ILE A 448 -16.06 16.57 -1.46
C ILE A 448 -16.60 17.82 -0.77
N GLN A 449 -16.58 18.97 -1.46
CA GLN A 449 -17.04 20.23 -0.85
C GLN A 449 -18.53 20.17 -0.50
N PHE A 450 -19.36 19.59 -1.38
CA PHE A 450 -20.78 19.37 -1.14
C PHE A 450 -21.02 18.42 0.05
N ASP A 451 -20.37 17.25 0.06
CA ASP A 451 -20.55 16.27 1.15
C ASP A 451 -20.08 16.81 2.50
N GLN A 452 -18.91 17.47 2.56
CA GLN A 452 -18.43 18.04 3.81
C GLN A 452 -19.31 19.20 4.29
N TYR A 453 -19.89 20.00 3.39
CA TYR A 453 -20.85 21.03 3.77
C TYR A 453 -22.15 20.44 4.32
N MET A 454 -22.71 19.43 3.63
CA MET A 454 -23.91 18.73 4.09
C MET A 454 -23.69 18.07 5.44
N LEU A 455 -22.50 17.51 5.66
CA LEU A 455 -22.11 16.95 6.93
C LEU A 455 -21.98 18.02 8.00
N HIS A 456 -21.23 19.10 7.74
CA HIS A 456 -21.04 20.21 8.68
C HIS A 456 -22.38 20.79 9.16
N LYS A 457 -23.35 20.94 8.25
CA LYS A 457 -24.68 21.46 8.56
C LYS A 457 -25.55 20.48 9.36
N ASN A 458 -25.45 19.18 9.09
CA ASN A 458 -26.46 18.22 9.54
C ASN A 458 -25.94 17.11 10.47
N ILE A 459 -24.65 17.07 10.80
CA ILE A 459 -24.06 16.01 11.65
C ILE A 459 -24.77 15.87 13.00
N CYS A 460 -25.26 16.97 13.58
CA CYS A 460 -26.00 16.96 14.85
C CYS A 460 -27.28 16.13 14.80
N LYS A 461 -27.91 15.96 13.63
CA LYS A 461 -29.11 15.11 13.44
C LYS A 461 -28.85 13.63 13.73
N LEU A 462 -27.59 13.21 13.87
CA LEU A 462 -27.22 11.83 14.18
C LEU A 462 -27.23 11.49 15.68
N GLN A 463 -27.25 12.48 16.59
CA GLN A 463 -26.97 12.29 18.03
C GLN A 463 -27.81 11.19 18.70
N ASN A 464 -29.08 11.04 18.30
CA ASN A 464 -30.00 10.10 18.93
C ASN A 464 -30.11 8.75 18.20
N LYS A 465 -29.35 8.53 17.13
CA LYS A 465 -29.50 7.35 16.26
C LYS A 465 -28.62 6.19 16.70
N LYS A 466 -29.16 4.98 16.54
CA LYS A 466 -28.44 3.71 16.66
C LYS A 466 -28.22 3.14 15.26
N ILE A 467 -26.98 2.85 14.90
CA ILE A 467 -26.61 2.50 13.53
C ILE A 467 -25.87 1.16 13.49
N ASN A 468 -26.18 0.36 12.47
CA ASN A 468 -25.61 -0.94 12.19
C ASN A 468 -24.69 -0.83 10.96
N MET A 469 -23.40 -0.62 11.16
CA MET A 469 -22.42 -0.45 10.10
C MET A 469 -21.77 -1.77 9.71
N SER A 470 -21.47 -1.94 8.43
CA SER A 470 -20.54 -2.98 7.94
C SER A 470 -19.31 -2.36 7.31
N ILE A 471 -18.16 -3.01 7.50
CA ILE A 471 -16.87 -2.64 6.92
C ILE A 471 -16.24 -3.83 6.20
N ASP A 472 -15.74 -3.60 5.00
CA ASP A 472 -15.03 -4.61 4.21
C ASP A 472 -14.05 -3.95 3.23
N LYS A 473 -13.19 -4.76 2.60
CA LYS A 473 -12.17 -4.34 1.63
C LYS A 473 -12.45 -4.97 0.26
N GLN A 474 -12.58 -4.12 -0.76
CA GLN A 474 -12.65 -4.54 -2.14
C GLN A 474 -11.29 -4.43 -2.82
N LEU A 475 -10.80 -5.56 -3.34
CA LEU A 475 -9.60 -5.64 -4.15
C LEU A 475 -9.90 -5.34 -5.63
N PHE A 476 -9.06 -4.55 -6.28
CA PHE A 476 -9.08 -4.37 -7.72
C PHE A 476 -7.66 -4.16 -8.27
N TYR A 477 -7.49 -4.36 -9.58
CA TYR A 477 -6.21 -4.20 -10.25
C TYR A 477 -6.24 -3.00 -11.19
N SER A 478 -5.13 -2.26 -11.23
CA SER A 478 -4.90 -1.26 -12.28
C SER A 478 -3.73 -1.70 -13.15
N ASN A 479 -3.90 -1.53 -14.46
CA ASN A 479 -2.82 -1.67 -15.42
C ASN A 479 -2.05 -0.35 -15.51
N TRP A 480 -0.77 -0.39 -15.87
CA TRP A 480 0.02 0.83 -16.06
C TRP A 480 0.36 1.07 -17.52
N THR A 481 0.51 2.35 -17.85
CA THR A 481 0.70 2.85 -19.22
C THR A 481 2.03 2.46 -19.87
N SER A 482 2.99 1.91 -19.13
CA SER A 482 4.28 1.53 -19.70
C SER A 482 4.22 0.14 -20.32
N LYS A 483 4.30 0.07 -21.66
CA LYS A 483 4.45 -1.20 -22.38
C LYS A 483 5.72 -1.99 -21.98
N LYS A 484 6.72 -1.33 -21.36
CA LYS A 484 7.99 -1.94 -20.93
C LYS A 484 7.86 -2.82 -19.67
N ASP A 485 6.81 -2.64 -18.86
CA ASP A 485 6.58 -3.45 -17.65
C ASP A 485 5.06 -3.64 -17.46
N ALA A 486 4.57 -4.82 -17.86
CA ALA A 486 3.14 -5.14 -17.93
C ALA A 486 2.52 -5.60 -16.59
N ARG A 487 3.29 -5.58 -15.49
CA ARG A 487 2.79 -6.01 -14.18
C ARG A 487 1.72 -5.06 -13.63
N ARG A 488 0.71 -5.64 -12.97
CA ARG A 488 -0.43 -4.92 -12.39
C ARG A 488 -0.13 -4.44 -10.97
N THR A 489 -0.81 -3.38 -10.54
CA THR A 489 -0.84 -2.99 -9.12
C THR A 489 -2.14 -3.42 -8.49
N LEU A 490 -2.05 -4.09 -7.34
CA LEU A 490 -3.19 -4.40 -6.50
C LEU A 490 -3.56 -3.18 -5.65
N PHE A 491 -4.78 -2.71 -5.82
CA PHE A 491 -5.38 -1.66 -5.01
C PHE A 491 -6.47 -2.24 -4.10
N VAL A 492 -6.67 -1.57 -2.97
CA VAL A 492 -7.64 -1.92 -1.95
C VAL A 492 -8.49 -0.71 -1.65
N ASN A 493 -9.79 -0.87 -1.85
CA ASN A 493 -10.81 0.07 -1.42
C ASN A 493 -11.44 -0.43 -0.12
N ILE A 494 -11.27 0.31 0.98
CA ILE A 494 -11.90 0.02 2.27
C ILE A 494 -13.16 0.86 2.36
N SER A 495 -14.31 0.24 2.58
CA SER A 495 -15.58 0.96 2.66
C SER A 495 -16.35 0.60 3.92
N THR A 496 -16.97 1.60 4.54
CA THR A 496 -17.86 1.43 5.69
C THR A 496 -19.23 2.01 5.36
N VAL A 497 -20.28 1.21 5.53
CA VAL A 497 -21.63 1.50 5.04
C VAL A 497 -22.65 1.12 6.10
N ASP A 498 -23.71 1.91 6.24
CA ASP A 498 -24.86 1.52 7.06
C ASP A 498 -25.67 0.38 6.40
N ASN A 499 -25.95 -0.67 7.18
CA ASN A 499 -26.66 -1.85 6.71
C ASN A 499 -28.13 -1.60 6.39
N SER A 500 -28.75 -0.59 6.99
CA SER A 500 -30.17 -0.29 6.80
C SER A 500 -30.38 0.69 5.63
N THR A 501 -29.74 1.86 5.72
CA THR A 501 -29.96 3.01 4.82
C THR A 501 -29.09 2.94 3.56
N ARG A 502 -28.03 2.12 3.55
CA ARG A 502 -26.98 2.06 2.51
C ARG A 502 -26.14 3.33 2.41
N PHE A 503 -26.14 4.17 3.44
CA PHE A 503 -25.30 5.35 3.48
C PHE A 503 -23.83 4.94 3.62
N ALA A 504 -22.99 5.36 2.67
CA ALA A 504 -21.56 5.08 2.67
C ALA A 504 -20.81 6.17 3.45
N PHE A 505 -20.41 5.85 4.69
CA PHE A 505 -19.69 6.77 5.58
C PHE A 505 -18.30 7.13 5.05
N ALA A 506 -17.59 6.14 4.48
CA ALA A 506 -16.28 6.33 3.89
C ALA A 506 -16.00 5.22 2.84
N SER A 507 -15.23 5.55 1.81
CA SER A 507 -14.74 4.62 0.79
C SER A 507 -13.33 5.05 0.36
N THR A 508 -12.30 4.53 1.04
CA THR A 508 -10.91 5.00 0.90
C THR A 508 -10.05 4.00 0.16
N VAL A 509 -9.21 4.50 -0.75
CA VAL A 509 -8.27 3.67 -1.53
C VAL A 509 -6.86 3.80 -0.97
N ASN A 510 -6.10 2.71 -0.94
CA ASN A 510 -4.70 2.69 -0.49
C ASN A 510 -3.70 3.32 -1.50
N PHE A 511 -4.05 4.47 -2.08
CA PHE A 511 -3.24 5.16 -3.07
C PHE A 511 -3.16 6.65 -2.78
N ASP A 512 -1.94 7.20 -2.85
CA ASP A 512 -1.70 8.61 -2.62
C ASP A 512 -1.39 9.36 -3.92
N PHE A 513 -2.43 9.76 -4.65
CA PHE A 513 -2.29 10.48 -5.91
C PHE A 513 -1.79 11.93 -5.76
N THR A 514 -1.60 12.45 -4.54
CA THR A 514 -0.99 13.77 -4.31
C THR A 514 0.53 13.69 -4.09
N SER A 515 1.05 12.48 -3.85
CA SER A 515 2.48 12.25 -3.64
C SER A 515 3.34 12.45 -4.90
N ASN A 516 4.61 12.79 -4.70
CA ASN A 516 5.62 12.83 -5.75
C ASN A 516 6.74 11.82 -5.44
N TYR A 517 6.64 10.63 -6.03
CA TYR A 517 7.61 9.55 -5.82
C TYR A 517 9.05 9.99 -6.15
N LYS A 518 9.29 10.76 -7.21
CA LYS A 518 10.66 11.21 -7.56
C LYS A 518 11.28 12.08 -6.46
N SER A 519 10.49 13.03 -5.93
CA SER A 519 10.94 13.89 -4.83
C SER A 519 11.16 13.08 -3.56
N PHE A 520 10.21 12.17 -3.27
CA PHE A 520 10.25 11.29 -2.12
C PHE A 520 11.48 10.38 -2.14
N TYR A 521 11.76 9.74 -3.26
CA TYR A 521 12.86 8.77 -3.40
C TYR A 521 14.23 9.44 -3.23
N LYS A 522 14.40 10.65 -3.78
CA LYS A 522 15.59 11.48 -3.52
C LYS A 522 15.77 11.76 -2.03
N GLU A 523 14.69 12.13 -1.33
CA GLU A 523 14.75 12.33 0.12
C GLU A 523 15.08 11.02 0.85
N PHE A 524 14.39 9.93 0.52
CA PHE A 524 14.58 8.59 1.11
C PHE A 524 16.04 8.12 1.07
N ILE A 525 16.71 8.30 -0.07
CA ILE A 525 18.15 8.03 -0.20
C ILE A 525 18.96 9.03 0.64
N ARG A 526 18.70 10.34 0.49
CA ARG A 526 19.46 11.41 1.16
C ARG A 526 19.50 11.26 2.68
N ILE A 527 18.39 10.83 3.30
CA ILE A 527 18.28 10.65 4.75
C ILE A 527 18.58 9.21 5.22
N GLY A 528 19.04 8.34 4.32
CA GLY A 528 19.50 6.98 4.66
C GLY A 528 18.39 6.04 5.14
N GLU A 529 17.14 6.27 4.73
CA GLU A 529 15.98 5.49 5.19
C GLU A 529 16.02 4.03 4.73
N TYR A 530 16.66 3.75 3.59
CA TYR A 530 16.88 2.40 3.08
C TYR A 530 17.70 1.52 4.03
N LYS A 531 18.53 2.12 4.89
CA LYS A 531 19.31 1.40 5.92
C LYS A 531 18.48 1.06 7.17
N LYS A 532 17.30 1.70 7.35
CA LYS A 532 16.47 1.53 8.54
C LYS A 532 15.50 0.37 8.40
N GLU A 533 15.22 -0.28 9.52
CA GLU A 533 14.11 -1.22 9.65
C GLU A 533 12.78 -0.57 9.28
N VAL A 534 11.93 -1.35 8.62
CA VAL A 534 10.63 -0.97 8.06
C VAL A 534 9.82 -0.08 9.03
N TYR A 535 9.47 -0.55 10.23
CA TYR A 535 8.68 0.23 11.21
C TYR A 535 9.36 1.52 11.73
N ASN A 536 10.69 1.63 11.62
CA ASN A 536 11.46 2.83 12.02
C ASN A 536 11.61 3.83 10.88
N ARG A 537 11.19 3.48 9.66
CA ARG A 537 11.24 4.40 8.55
C ARG A 537 10.30 5.58 8.78
N ARG A 538 10.76 6.77 8.40
CA ARG A 538 10.02 8.03 8.49
C ARG A 538 8.72 8.00 7.70
N TYR A 539 8.67 7.20 6.63
CA TYR A 539 7.59 7.15 5.65
C TYR A 539 7.10 5.71 5.42
N GLN A 540 7.04 4.93 6.49
CA GLN A 540 6.70 3.50 6.42
C GLN A 540 5.28 3.21 5.90
N GLN A 541 4.40 4.21 5.83
CA GLN A 541 3.10 4.04 5.20
C GLN A 541 3.20 3.69 3.71
N TYR A 542 4.29 4.06 3.01
CA TYR A 542 4.39 3.85 1.57
C TYR A 542 5.11 2.55 1.21
N ILE A 543 4.59 1.89 0.18
CA ILE A 543 5.22 0.74 -0.49
C ILE A 543 6.10 1.29 -1.61
N LEU A 544 7.40 1.01 -1.54
CA LEU A 544 8.35 1.47 -2.56
C LEU A 544 8.33 0.55 -3.78
N PRO A 545 8.45 1.09 -5.01
CA PRO A 545 8.49 0.30 -6.24
C PRO A 545 9.58 -0.79 -6.25
N GLU A 546 10.69 -0.54 -5.57
CA GLU A 546 11.84 -1.45 -5.44
C GLU A 546 11.55 -2.63 -4.51
N GLU A 547 10.59 -2.51 -3.59
CA GLU A 547 10.28 -3.55 -2.59
C GLU A 547 9.27 -4.60 -3.10
N GLY A 548 8.63 -4.33 -4.25
CA GLY A 548 7.54 -5.17 -4.78
C GLY A 548 6.25 -5.06 -3.95
N ILE A 549 5.18 -5.70 -4.43
CA ILE A 549 3.93 -5.87 -3.66
C ILE A 549 3.80 -7.34 -3.32
N ASN A 550 3.88 -7.66 -2.03
CA ASN A 550 3.94 -9.04 -1.53
C ASN A 550 5.10 -9.84 -2.16
N ASP A 551 5.14 -11.14 -1.91
CA ASP A 551 6.11 -12.05 -2.53
C ASP A 551 5.65 -12.49 -3.95
N ASP A 552 4.59 -11.87 -4.48
CA ASP A 552 4.04 -12.16 -5.80
C ASP A 552 4.78 -11.36 -6.88
N LEU A 553 5.59 -12.07 -7.67
CA LEU A 553 6.38 -11.50 -8.76
C LEU A 553 5.55 -10.84 -9.87
N THR A 554 4.23 -11.11 -9.93
CA THR A 554 3.30 -10.53 -10.92
C THR A 554 2.81 -9.13 -10.55
N LEU A 555 3.07 -8.67 -9.32
CA LEU A 555 2.61 -7.37 -8.83
C LEU A 555 3.77 -6.37 -8.71
N LYS A 556 3.47 -5.09 -8.96
CA LYS A 556 4.44 -4.00 -8.79
C LYS A 556 3.80 -2.78 -8.14
N ALA A 557 4.55 -2.07 -7.32
CA ALA A 557 4.14 -0.74 -6.85
C ALA A 557 4.14 0.28 -8.01
N PRO A 558 3.31 1.32 -7.92
CA PRO A 558 3.17 2.36 -8.94
C PRO A 558 4.50 3.08 -9.23
N SER A 559 4.79 3.36 -10.50
CA SER A 559 5.94 4.19 -10.89
C SER A 559 5.66 5.70 -10.82
N LYS A 560 4.38 6.08 -10.75
CA LYS A 560 3.90 7.45 -10.54
C LYS A 560 3.05 7.49 -9.29
N HIS A 561 3.32 8.45 -8.41
CA HIS A 561 2.74 8.52 -7.07
C HIS A 561 3.13 7.29 -6.23
N LEU A 562 2.59 7.20 -5.01
CA LEU A 562 2.96 6.18 -4.03
C LEU A 562 1.74 5.34 -3.65
N LEU A 563 1.96 4.04 -3.50
CA LEU A 563 0.99 3.11 -2.93
C LEU A 563 1.13 3.13 -1.41
N VAL A 564 0.00 3.14 -0.70
CA VAL A 564 -0.04 3.09 0.75
C VAL A 564 -0.25 1.63 1.18
N HIS A 565 0.45 1.21 2.22
CA HIS A 565 0.24 -0.08 2.86
C HIS A 565 -1.20 -0.17 3.40
N GLN A 566 -1.86 -1.28 3.10
CA GLN A 566 -3.27 -1.51 3.44
C GLN A 566 -3.57 -1.32 4.94
N THR A 567 -2.63 -1.68 5.81
CA THR A 567 -2.73 -1.48 7.26
C THR A 567 -2.88 -0.01 7.61
N TYR A 568 -2.00 0.87 7.12
CA TYR A 568 -2.07 2.30 7.44
C TYR A 568 -3.32 2.94 6.83
N SER A 569 -3.70 2.54 5.61
CA SER A 569 -4.96 2.96 5.01
C SER A 569 -6.18 2.54 5.84
N LEU A 570 -6.17 1.36 6.46
CA LEU A 570 -7.22 0.92 7.37
C LEU A 570 -7.29 1.76 8.64
N PHE A 571 -6.16 2.01 9.29
CA PHE A 571 -6.11 2.86 10.49
C PHE A 571 -6.69 4.24 10.19
N SER A 572 -6.26 4.86 9.09
CA SER A 572 -6.74 6.18 8.70
C SER A 572 -8.20 6.17 8.24
N HIS A 573 -8.69 5.09 7.62
CA HIS A 573 -10.12 4.91 7.34
C HIS A 573 -10.95 4.94 8.63
N LEU A 574 -10.54 4.19 9.65
CA LEU A 574 -11.23 4.14 10.95
C LEU A 574 -11.17 5.51 11.67
N GLU A 575 -10.05 6.24 11.58
CA GLU A 575 -9.94 7.60 12.11
C GLU A 575 -10.91 8.58 11.43
N LEU A 576 -11.19 8.44 10.13
CA LEU A 576 -12.21 9.24 9.45
C LEU A 576 -13.62 8.96 9.97
N LEU A 577 -13.90 7.72 10.39
CA LEU A 577 -15.23 7.33 10.90
C LEU A 577 -15.55 7.94 12.25
N LYS A 578 -14.55 8.31 13.06
CA LYS A 578 -14.75 8.93 14.38
C LYS A 578 -15.68 10.15 14.31
N LYS A 579 -15.65 10.93 13.22
CA LYS A 579 -16.54 12.09 13.05
C LYS A 579 -18.02 11.70 13.05
N TYR A 580 -18.37 10.51 12.56
CA TYR A 580 -19.73 9.97 12.60
C TYR A 580 -20.01 9.25 13.92
N ILE A 581 -19.12 8.33 14.32
CA ILE A 581 -19.29 7.50 15.53
C ILE A 581 -19.45 8.37 16.77
N ASN A 582 -18.66 9.44 16.90
CA ASN A 582 -18.73 10.34 18.06
C ASN A 582 -20.06 11.10 18.12
N ASN A 583 -20.73 11.32 16.99
CA ASN A 583 -22.01 12.02 16.89
C ASN A 583 -23.23 11.07 16.86
N LEU A 584 -23.05 9.77 17.04
CA LEU A 584 -24.15 8.80 17.15
C LEU A 584 -24.46 8.48 18.61
N ASN A 585 -25.59 7.84 18.92
CA ASN A 585 -25.85 7.36 20.28
C ASN A 585 -25.11 6.03 20.53
N LYS A 586 -25.33 5.05 19.65
CA LYS A 586 -24.73 3.72 19.72
C LYS A 586 -24.42 3.22 18.32
N VAL A 587 -23.30 2.54 18.16
CA VAL A 587 -22.86 1.96 16.88
C VAL A 587 -22.59 0.48 17.05
N ASN A 588 -23.09 -0.32 16.12
CA ASN A 588 -22.74 -1.71 15.94
C ASN A 588 -21.92 -1.82 14.66
N LEU A 589 -20.68 -2.30 14.73
CA LEU A 589 -19.79 -2.43 13.58
C LEU A 589 -19.49 -3.91 13.30
N PHE A 590 -19.74 -4.31 12.07
CA PHE A 590 -19.55 -5.68 11.58
C PHE A 590 -18.45 -5.69 10.52
N GLY A 591 -17.34 -6.37 10.78
CA GLY A 591 -16.23 -6.53 9.82
C GLY A 591 -16.16 -7.94 9.24
N ASP A 592 -15.62 -8.10 8.05
CA ASP A 592 -15.25 -9.43 7.51
C ASP A 592 -14.05 -10.05 8.26
N ASP A 593 -13.80 -11.34 8.06
CA ASP A 593 -12.72 -12.09 8.72
C ASP A 593 -11.32 -11.70 8.17
N ASP A 594 -10.87 -10.51 8.59
CA ASP A 594 -9.57 -9.94 8.25
C ASP A 594 -8.80 -9.58 9.52
N VAL A 595 -7.57 -10.13 9.62
CA VAL A 595 -6.66 -9.93 10.76
C VAL A 595 -6.36 -8.43 11.01
N GLY A 596 -6.39 -7.61 9.95
CA GLY A 596 -6.24 -6.18 10.04
C GLY A 596 -7.42 -5.49 10.75
N PHE A 597 -8.66 -5.92 10.52
CA PHE A 597 -9.83 -5.38 11.25
C PHE A 597 -9.76 -5.74 12.74
N ASP A 598 -9.49 -7.00 13.04
CA ASP A 598 -9.30 -7.51 14.41
C ASP A 598 -8.23 -6.74 15.19
N SER A 599 -7.15 -6.33 14.52
CA SER A 599 -6.11 -5.53 15.17
C SER A 599 -6.41 -4.03 15.18
N ALA A 600 -6.93 -3.45 14.10
CA ALA A 600 -7.00 -1.99 13.94
C ALA A 600 -8.22 -1.39 14.64
N ILE A 601 -9.38 -2.06 14.62
CA ILE A 601 -10.61 -1.53 15.21
C ILE A 601 -10.46 -1.27 16.72
N PRO A 602 -10.00 -2.25 17.54
CA PRO A 602 -9.85 -2.01 18.98
C PRO A 602 -8.81 -0.94 19.31
N LYS A 603 -7.82 -0.75 18.42
CA LYS A 603 -6.74 0.23 18.63
C LYS A 603 -7.17 1.65 18.28
N VAL A 604 -7.88 1.84 17.17
CA VAL A 604 -8.28 3.17 16.69
C VAL A 604 -9.53 3.67 17.41
N LEU A 605 -10.51 2.79 17.63
CA LEU A 605 -11.82 3.15 18.21
C LEU A 605 -11.90 2.80 19.71
N ARG A 606 -10.76 2.76 20.40
CA ARG A 606 -10.63 2.43 21.82
C ARG A 606 -11.60 3.23 22.68
N GLU A 607 -11.57 4.55 22.59
CA GLU A 607 -12.41 5.45 23.40
C GLU A 607 -13.90 5.13 23.24
N ASN A 608 -14.33 4.83 22.00
CA ASN A 608 -15.72 4.48 21.71
C ASN A 608 -16.12 3.10 22.26
N ILE A 609 -15.16 2.18 22.37
CA ILE A 609 -15.37 0.85 22.96
C ILE A 609 -15.44 0.98 24.49
N GLU A 610 -14.49 1.69 25.11
CA GLU A 610 -14.44 1.91 26.57
C GLU A 610 -15.68 2.65 27.06
N SER A 611 -16.18 3.63 26.30
CA SER A 611 -17.41 4.34 26.64
C SER A 611 -18.70 3.54 26.36
N ASN A 612 -18.59 2.24 26.02
CA ASN A 612 -19.68 1.38 25.60
C ASN A 612 -20.55 2.00 24.49
N LYS A 613 -19.95 2.78 23.59
CA LYS A 613 -20.64 3.44 22.47
C LYS A 613 -20.59 2.58 21.20
N LEU A 614 -19.53 1.79 21.05
CA LEU A 614 -19.27 0.94 19.90
C LEU A 614 -19.25 -0.54 20.31
N ASN A 615 -20.12 -1.34 19.70
CA ASN A 615 -20.04 -2.79 19.73
C ASN A 615 -19.42 -3.29 18.43
N VAL A 616 -18.53 -4.27 18.49
CA VAL A 616 -17.80 -4.77 17.31
C VAL A 616 -17.82 -6.29 17.26
N CYS A 617 -18.10 -6.84 16.08
CA CYS A 617 -17.76 -8.23 15.79
C CYS A 617 -17.16 -8.40 14.39
N ILE A 618 -16.39 -9.46 14.27
CA ILE A 618 -15.90 -9.97 13.00
C ILE A 618 -16.80 -11.11 12.55
N VAL A 619 -17.10 -11.17 11.27
CA VAL A 619 -18.02 -12.12 10.65
C VAL A 619 -17.20 -13.01 9.74
N ARG A 620 -17.47 -14.32 9.75
CA ARG A 620 -16.94 -15.24 8.75
C ARG A 620 -18.07 -16.03 8.07
N PRO A 621 -17.92 -16.39 6.78
CA PRO A 621 -18.96 -17.06 6.03
C PRO A 621 -19.12 -18.56 6.36
N GLN A 622 -18.15 -19.16 7.04
CA GLN A 622 -18.14 -20.59 7.37
C GLN A 622 -18.69 -20.81 8.79
N GLN A 623 -19.53 -21.84 8.95
CA GLN A 623 -20.02 -22.28 10.26
C GLN A 623 -19.07 -23.29 10.91
N LEU A 624 -18.94 -23.18 12.24
CA LEU A 624 -18.45 -24.23 13.11
C LEU A 624 -19.34 -25.48 13.01
N LYS A 625 -18.72 -26.65 13.14
CA LYS A 625 -19.48 -27.89 13.31
C LYS A 625 -20.21 -27.88 14.65
N LYS A 626 -21.28 -28.67 14.76
CA LYS A 626 -22.01 -28.85 16.02
C LYS A 626 -21.04 -29.29 17.13
N ASN A 627 -21.01 -28.56 18.24
CA ASN A 627 -20.11 -28.72 19.40
C ASN A 627 -18.63 -28.33 19.19
N GLU A 628 -18.26 -27.75 18.05
CA GLU A 628 -16.90 -27.23 17.84
C GLU A 628 -16.75 -25.86 18.51
N VAL A 629 -15.70 -25.70 19.32
CA VAL A 629 -15.35 -24.42 19.95
C VAL A 629 -14.00 -23.98 19.41
N GLU A 630 -13.99 -22.88 18.66
CA GLU A 630 -12.76 -22.28 18.14
C GLU A 630 -12.44 -20.98 18.86
N LYS A 631 -11.20 -20.85 19.32
CA LYS A 631 -10.67 -19.64 19.94
C LYS A 631 -9.55 -19.07 19.08
N ASP A 632 -9.71 -17.82 18.67
CA ASP A 632 -8.66 -17.02 18.04
C ASP A 632 -8.06 -16.07 19.08
N GLY A 633 -6.95 -16.51 19.67
CA GLY A 633 -6.28 -15.79 20.75
C GLY A 633 -7.17 -15.67 21.99
N ALA A 634 -7.73 -14.48 22.22
CA ALA A 634 -8.57 -14.17 23.39
C ALA A 634 -10.08 -14.15 23.10
N TYR A 635 -10.48 -14.31 21.84
CA TYR A 635 -11.87 -14.25 21.41
C TYR A 635 -12.35 -15.62 20.95
N GLN A 636 -13.62 -15.90 21.19
CA GLN A 636 -14.28 -17.14 20.77
C GLN A 636 -15.17 -16.85 19.57
N TRP A 637 -15.18 -17.77 18.61
CA TRP A 637 -16.17 -17.81 17.54
C TRP A 637 -17.49 -18.38 18.06
N ILE A 638 -18.59 -17.69 17.78
CA ILE A 638 -19.93 -18.05 18.22
C ILE A 638 -20.77 -18.32 16.97
N PRO A 639 -21.36 -19.52 16.84
CA PRO A 639 -22.25 -19.83 15.73
C PRO A 639 -23.58 -19.09 15.88
N GLN A 640 -24.12 -18.58 14.77
CA GLN A 640 -25.47 -18.03 14.76
C GLN A 640 -26.52 -19.10 14.48
N GLU A 641 -27.60 -19.06 15.26
CA GLU A 641 -28.72 -20.00 15.16
C GLU A 641 -29.69 -19.66 14.01
N LYS A 642 -29.73 -18.39 13.57
CA LYS A 642 -30.65 -17.90 12.54
C LYS A 642 -29.88 -17.31 11.36
N PRO A 643 -30.36 -17.50 10.12
CA PRO A 643 -29.70 -16.97 8.93
C PRO A 643 -29.88 -15.45 8.85
N VAL A 644 -28.80 -14.73 8.52
CA VAL A 644 -28.77 -13.25 8.39
C VAL A 644 -29.39 -12.79 7.08
N ILE A 645 -29.15 -13.56 6.02
CA ILE A 645 -29.72 -13.40 4.69
C ILE A 645 -30.38 -14.74 4.38
N LYS A 646 -31.52 -14.76 3.66
CA LYS A 646 -32.26 -16.01 3.34
C LYS A 646 -31.31 -17.16 2.98
N GLY A 647 -31.19 -18.15 3.88
CA GLY A 647 -30.37 -19.35 3.70
C GLY A 647 -28.86 -19.23 3.96
N LYS A 648 -28.35 -18.06 4.38
CA LYS A 648 -26.92 -17.85 4.67
C LYS A 648 -26.70 -17.57 6.15
N TYR A 649 -26.05 -18.52 6.81
CA TYR A 649 -25.57 -18.42 8.18
C TYR A 649 -24.14 -17.89 8.20
N ILE A 650 -23.75 -17.26 9.30
CA ILE A 650 -22.39 -16.78 9.55
C ILE A 650 -22.00 -17.08 11.00
N ASP A 651 -20.70 -17.21 11.26
CA ASP A 651 -20.17 -17.19 12.62
C ASP A 651 -19.66 -15.79 12.94
N VAL A 652 -19.69 -15.44 14.22
CA VAL A 652 -19.23 -14.14 14.72
C VAL A 652 -18.13 -14.30 15.76
N LYS A 653 -17.14 -13.41 15.72
CA LYS A 653 -16.14 -13.21 16.76
C LYS A 653 -16.38 -11.87 17.43
N LEU A 654 -16.87 -11.89 18.67
CA LEU A 654 -17.19 -10.69 19.43
C LEU A 654 -15.90 -10.02 19.92
N LEU A 655 -15.58 -8.84 19.38
CA LEU A 655 -14.43 -8.07 19.86
C LEU A 655 -14.78 -7.20 21.07
N THR A 656 -16.06 -7.02 21.39
CA THR A 656 -16.53 -6.27 22.55
C THR A 656 -17.58 -7.08 23.30
N ASP A 657 -17.76 -6.82 24.60
CA ASP A 657 -18.89 -7.38 25.33
C ASP A 657 -20.20 -6.82 24.76
N SER A 658 -21.14 -7.70 24.47
CA SER A 658 -22.38 -7.33 23.76
C SER A 658 -23.51 -8.30 24.10
N THR A 659 -24.74 -7.88 23.81
CA THR A 659 -25.96 -8.62 24.11
C THR A 659 -26.30 -9.64 23.00
N TYR A 660 -27.12 -10.64 23.32
CA TYR A 660 -27.64 -11.61 22.33
C TYR A 660 -28.29 -10.93 21.10
N LYS A 661 -28.98 -9.81 21.33
CA LYS A 661 -29.57 -9.02 20.24
C LYS A 661 -28.54 -8.44 19.26
N PHE A 662 -27.33 -8.10 19.71
CA PHE A 662 -26.32 -7.48 18.86
C PHE A 662 -25.88 -8.41 17.72
N TYR A 663 -25.46 -9.63 18.05
CA TYR A 663 -24.87 -10.48 17.04
C TYR A 663 -25.89 -11.09 16.08
N ASN A 664 -27.17 -11.22 16.45
CA ASN A 664 -28.23 -11.61 15.51
C ASN A 664 -28.47 -10.60 14.38
N HIS A 665 -27.98 -9.36 14.51
CA HIS A 665 -28.03 -8.35 13.46
C HIS A 665 -26.71 -8.26 12.65
N ALA A 666 -25.73 -9.12 12.94
CA ALA A 666 -24.44 -9.08 12.25
C ALA A 666 -24.62 -9.37 10.77
N SER A 667 -24.21 -8.44 9.91
CA SER A 667 -24.36 -8.55 8.47
C SER A 667 -23.33 -7.70 7.75
N LEU A 668 -22.79 -8.22 6.65
CA LEU A 668 -21.94 -7.47 5.70
C LEU A 668 -22.74 -6.94 4.49
N HIS A 669 -24.05 -7.12 4.48
CA HIS A 669 -24.90 -6.81 3.33
C HIS A 669 -24.84 -5.32 2.92
N GLY A 670 -24.61 -4.39 3.86
CA GLY A 670 -24.39 -2.96 3.59
C GLY A 670 -23.25 -2.72 2.62
N VAL A 671 -22.05 -3.09 3.04
CA VAL A 671 -20.82 -2.90 2.27
C VAL A 671 -20.79 -3.76 1.00
N ASP A 672 -21.30 -5.00 1.06
CA ASP A 672 -21.42 -5.86 -0.12
C ASP A 672 -22.28 -5.23 -1.21
N ASN A 673 -23.42 -4.65 -0.83
CA ASN A 673 -24.32 -3.98 -1.76
C ASN A 673 -23.64 -2.75 -2.38
N TYR A 674 -22.99 -1.93 -1.56
CA TYR A 674 -22.25 -0.76 -2.04
C TYR A 674 -21.11 -1.14 -3.01
N PHE A 675 -20.39 -2.23 -2.72
CA PHE A 675 -19.39 -2.78 -3.63
C PHE A 675 -19.99 -3.29 -4.94
N GLN A 676 -21.21 -3.82 -4.94
CA GLN A 676 -21.92 -4.14 -6.18
C GLN A 676 -22.33 -2.87 -6.95
N VAL A 677 -22.75 -1.81 -6.24
CA VAL A 677 -23.04 -0.50 -6.84
C VAL A 677 -21.79 0.03 -7.55
N LEU A 678 -20.62 0.04 -6.89
CA LEU A 678 -19.35 0.44 -7.49
C LEU A 678 -19.04 -0.38 -8.75
N ARG A 679 -19.10 -1.71 -8.69
CA ARG A 679 -18.80 -2.61 -9.83
C ARG A 679 -19.75 -2.44 -11.01
N ARG A 680 -21.03 -2.17 -10.77
CA ARG A 680 -22.05 -2.03 -11.82
C ARG A 680 -22.03 -0.66 -12.49
N ARG A 681 -21.58 0.37 -11.77
CA ARG A 681 -21.63 1.77 -12.21
C ARG A 681 -20.28 2.33 -12.64
N LEU A 682 -19.18 1.84 -12.09
CA LEU A 682 -17.83 2.27 -12.45
C LEU A 682 -17.18 1.18 -13.29
N ASN A 683 -17.01 1.46 -14.59
CA ASN A 683 -16.46 0.51 -15.55
C ASN A 683 -15.03 0.06 -15.14
N MET A 684 -14.24 0.97 -14.58
CA MET A 684 -12.87 0.70 -14.11
C MET A 684 -12.77 -0.23 -12.89
N LEU A 685 -13.89 -0.59 -12.25
CA LEU A 685 -13.96 -1.49 -11.08
C LEU A 685 -14.61 -2.84 -11.41
N GLU A 686 -14.82 -3.15 -12.69
CA GLU A 686 -15.32 -4.46 -13.08
C GLU A 686 -14.36 -5.59 -12.67
N ARG A 687 -14.93 -6.79 -12.51
CA ARG A 687 -14.12 -7.98 -12.22
C ARG A 687 -13.29 -8.34 -13.46
N PRO A 688 -12.02 -8.74 -13.29
CA PRO A 688 -11.25 -9.33 -14.38
C PRO A 688 -11.99 -10.52 -14.98
N LEU A 689 -11.96 -10.63 -16.31
CA LEU A 689 -12.34 -11.85 -16.99
C LEU A 689 -11.24 -12.90 -16.79
N LYS A 690 -11.65 -14.15 -16.59
CA LYS A 690 -10.72 -15.28 -16.66
C LYS A 690 -10.38 -15.50 -18.13
N SER A 691 -9.10 -15.58 -18.49
CA SER A 691 -8.70 -16.04 -19.83
C SER A 691 -9.23 -17.45 -20.08
N SER A 692 -9.71 -17.71 -21.29
CA SER A 692 -10.14 -19.06 -21.71
C SER A 692 -8.93 -20.00 -21.67
N PRO A 693 -9.08 -21.28 -21.26
CA PRO A 693 -7.97 -22.21 -21.16
C PRO A 693 -7.58 -22.78 -22.52
N ASN A 694 -7.09 -21.94 -23.44
CA ASN A 694 -6.57 -22.39 -24.74
C ASN A 694 -5.17 -21.84 -24.94
N THR A 695 -4.15 -22.60 -24.52
CA THR A 695 -2.90 -22.87 -25.25
C THR A 695 -2.00 -23.75 -24.38
N SER A 696 -1.44 -24.76 -25.01
CA SER A 696 -0.59 -25.84 -24.51
C SER A 696 0.80 -25.36 -24.05
N THR A 697 0.86 -24.41 -23.11
CA THR A 697 2.10 -24.07 -22.41
C THR A 697 1.83 -23.96 -20.91
N GLU A 698 2.41 -24.87 -20.13
CA GLU A 698 2.24 -25.03 -18.68
C GLU A 698 2.72 -23.85 -17.79
N LYS A 699 2.80 -22.60 -18.27
CA LYS A 699 3.48 -21.53 -17.53
C LYS A 699 2.71 -20.30 -17.06
N VAL A 700 1.42 -20.12 -17.36
CA VAL A 700 0.66 -19.02 -16.73
C VAL A 700 -0.78 -19.43 -16.45
N LYS A 701 -1.01 -20.06 -15.29
CA LYS A 701 -2.32 -20.60 -14.89
C LYS A 701 -3.32 -19.56 -14.38
N ASP A 702 -3.11 -18.25 -14.58
CA ASP A 702 -3.97 -17.22 -13.95
C ASP A 702 -3.92 -15.82 -14.63
N ASP A 703 -3.88 -15.74 -15.96
CA ASP A 703 -3.98 -14.46 -16.68
C ASP A 703 -5.41 -13.90 -16.67
N LYS A 704 -5.76 -13.31 -15.54
CA LYS A 704 -6.97 -12.48 -15.35
C LYS A 704 -6.85 -11.18 -16.15
N TRP A 705 -7.65 -11.02 -17.21
CA TRP A 705 -7.62 -9.86 -18.10
C TRP A 705 -8.70 -8.84 -17.68
N ASN A 706 -8.29 -7.61 -17.38
CA ASN A 706 -9.22 -6.51 -17.13
C ASN A 706 -9.47 -5.78 -18.46
N VAL A 707 -10.51 -6.15 -19.21
CA VAL A 707 -10.86 -5.56 -20.51
C VAL A 707 -10.92 -4.02 -20.44
N TYR A 708 -11.46 -3.49 -19.35
CA TYR A 708 -11.59 -2.05 -19.10
C TYR A 708 -10.78 -1.56 -17.89
N GLY A 709 -9.74 -2.32 -17.49
CA GLY A 709 -8.89 -1.97 -16.37
C GLY A 709 -8.29 -0.57 -16.55
N SER A 710 -8.37 0.28 -15.53
CA SER A 710 -7.83 1.64 -15.62
C SER A 710 -6.32 1.62 -15.83
N TYR A 711 -5.86 2.55 -16.66
CA TYR A 711 -4.45 2.89 -16.85
C TYR A 711 -3.92 3.92 -15.82
N ASN A 712 -4.81 4.50 -15.01
CA ASN A 712 -4.46 5.54 -14.04
C ASN A 712 -5.33 5.45 -12.76
N PRO A 713 -4.76 4.95 -11.64
CA PRO A 713 -5.46 4.82 -10.37
C PRO A 713 -5.92 6.13 -9.75
N LYS A 714 -5.30 7.28 -10.09
CA LYS A 714 -5.72 8.59 -9.59
C LYS A 714 -7.21 8.82 -9.88
N TYR A 715 -7.63 8.57 -11.12
CA TYR A 715 -9.00 8.78 -11.52
C TYR A 715 -9.95 7.73 -10.96
N ILE A 716 -9.49 6.50 -10.69
CA ILE A 716 -10.32 5.52 -9.97
C ILE A 716 -10.60 6.00 -8.54
N SER A 717 -9.57 6.43 -7.80
CA SER A 717 -9.74 6.97 -6.45
C SER A 717 -10.73 8.13 -6.43
N MET A 718 -10.67 9.01 -7.44
CA MET A 718 -11.62 10.12 -7.59
C MET A 718 -13.04 9.64 -7.94
N LEU A 719 -13.19 8.69 -8.86
CA LEU A 719 -14.49 8.15 -9.27
C LEU A 719 -15.19 7.38 -8.14
N ILE A 720 -14.45 6.65 -7.31
CA ILE A 720 -15.00 5.99 -6.11
C ILE A 720 -15.63 7.03 -5.17
N GLU A 721 -14.95 8.15 -4.95
CA GLU A 721 -15.46 9.22 -4.09
C GLU A 721 -16.66 9.93 -4.72
N ILE A 722 -16.62 10.23 -6.02
CA ILE A 722 -17.76 10.79 -6.77
C ILE A 722 -18.97 9.86 -6.63
N MET A 723 -18.76 8.55 -6.81
CA MET A 723 -19.80 7.54 -6.69
C MET A 723 -20.32 7.39 -5.25
N ARG A 724 -19.47 7.59 -4.23
CA ARG A 724 -19.89 7.62 -2.82
C ARG A 724 -20.89 8.74 -2.56
N VAL A 725 -20.55 9.96 -3.00
CA VAL A 725 -21.42 11.14 -2.82
C VAL A 725 -22.68 11.00 -3.66
N TYR A 726 -22.57 10.55 -4.91
CA TYR A 726 -23.73 10.27 -5.76
C TYR A 726 -24.65 9.20 -5.13
N ASN A 727 -24.09 8.11 -4.59
CA ASN A 727 -24.84 7.10 -3.87
C ASN A 727 -25.60 7.70 -2.69
N ASN A 728 -24.95 8.55 -1.90
CA ASN A 728 -25.52 9.05 -0.65
C ASN A 728 -26.65 10.07 -0.87
N TYR A 729 -26.52 11.00 -1.83
CA TYR A 729 -27.41 12.16 -1.94
C TYR A 729 -28.27 12.20 -3.20
N ILE A 730 -27.99 11.38 -4.21
CA ILE A 730 -28.72 11.43 -5.51
C ILE A 730 -29.38 10.09 -5.82
N LEU A 731 -28.68 8.97 -5.62
CA LEU A 731 -29.23 7.66 -5.96
C LEU A 731 -30.36 7.27 -5.00
N THR A 732 -31.56 7.10 -5.54
CA THR A 732 -32.74 6.64 -4.79
C THR A 732 -32.92 5.13 -4.90
N ASP A 733 -33.77 4.58 -4.05
CA ASP A 733 -34.20 3.18 -4.08
C ASP A 733 -35.42 2.92 -4.98
N GLU A 734 -35.76 3.86 -5.87
CA GLU A 734 -36.87 3.78 -6.82
C GLU A 734 -36.93 2.43 -7.56
N LYS A 735 -35.79 1.95 -8.08
CA LYS A 735 -35.72 0.65 -8.76
C LYS A 735 -36.03 -0.55 -7.88
N SER A 736 -35.80 -0.43 -6.57
CA SER A 736 -36.10 -1.48 -5.59
C SER A 736 -37.58 -1.46 -5.22
N ILE A 737 -38.17 -0.26 -5.08
CA ILE A 737 -39.59 -0.05 -4.83
C ILE A 737 -40.42 -0.54 -6.02
N ALA A 738 -40.06 -0.14 -7.24
CA ALA A 738 -40.76 -0.53 -8.48
C ALA A 738 -40.82 -2.06 -8.70
N LYS A 739 -39.90 -2.82 -8.11
CA LYS A 739 -39.92 -4.30 -8.17
C LYS A 739 -40.87 -4.95 -7.17
N LYS A 740 -41.30 -4.24 -6.13
CA LYS A 740 -42.26 -4.73 -5.15
C LYS A 740 -43.68 -4.37 -5.62
N LYS A 741 -44.46 -5.36 -6.06
CA LYS A 741 -45.86 -5.16 -6.45
C LYS A 741 -46.64 -4.53 -5.29
N GLY A 742 -47.36 -3.44 -5.56
CA GLY A 742 -48.25 -2.75 -4.60
C GLY A 742 -47.56 -1.79 -3.62
N CYS A 743 -46.27 -1.48 -3.79
CA CYS A 743 -45.55 -0.55 -2.92
C CYS A 743 -45.72 0.90 -3.40
N THR A 744 -46.25 1.78 -2.55
CA THR A 744 -46.46 3.22 -2.80
C THR A 744 -45.43 4.10 -2.09
N ASP A 745 -44.34 3.51 -1.59
CA ASP A 745 -43.29 4.23 -0.87
C ASP A 745 -42.64 5.30 -1.77
N ILE A 746 -42.41 6.48 -1.21
CA ILE A 746 -41.70 7.57 -1.90
C ILE A 746 -40.21 7.18 -1.99
N PRO A 747 -39.58 7.19 -3.18
CA PRO A 747 -38.17 6.90 -3.32
C PRO A 747 -37.30 7.83 -2.48
N GLN A 748 -36.37 7.26 -1.72
CA GLN A 748 -35.48 8.00 -0.83
C GLN A 748 -34.01 7.68 -1.10
N THR A 749 -33.17 8.70 -0.94
CA THR A 749 -31.72 8.56 -0.96
C THR A 749 -31.21 7.97 0.37
N PRO A 750 -30.02 7.34 0.40
CA PRO A 750 -29.41 6.88 1.65
C PRO A 750 -29.26 7.98 2.71
N ALA A 751 -28.94 9.23 2.33
CA ALA A 751 -28.83 10.33 3.26
C ALA A 751 -30.20 10.73 3.86
N GLN A 752 -31.28 10.63 3.09
CA GLN A 752 -32.65 10.83 3.60
C GLN A 752 -33.08 9.70 4.54
N LYS A 753 -32.82 8.45 4.18
CA LYS A 753 -33.09 7.29 5.04
C LYS A 753 -32.32 7.35 6.35
N LEU A 754 -31.07 7.83 6.30
CA LEU A 754 -30.27 8.11 7.48
C LEU A 754 -30.77 9.34 8.25
N GLY A 755 -31.63 10.16 7.67
CA GLY A 755 -32.18 11.41 8.20
C GLY A 755 -31.11 12.47 8.44
N LEU A 756 -30.08 12.52 7.59
CA LEU A 756 -29.14 13.63 7.52
C LEU A 756 -29.74 14.81 6.75
N VAL A 757 -30.49 14.53 5.69
CA VAL A 757 -31.10 15.54 4.82
C VAL A 757 -32.55 15.17 4.56
N ASP A 758 -33.39 16.16 4.29
CA ASP A 758 -34.82 15.95 4.03
C ASP A 758 -35.13 16.08 2.53
N THR A 759 -34.28 16.79 1.79
CA THR A 759 -34.42 17.07 0.36
C THR A 759 -33.72 16.02 -0.51
N VAL A 760 -34.28 15.78 -1.70
CA VAL A 760 -33.60 15.03 -2.78
C VAL A 760 -32.70 16.00 -3.53
N TYR A 761 -31.48 15.58 -3.85
CA TYR A 761 -30.54 16.36 -4.65
C TYR A 761 -30.36 15.76 -6.04
N SER A 762 -29.97 16.60 -6.97
CA SER A 762 -29.60 16.27 -8.34
C SER A 762 -28.09 16.44 -8.56
N ILE A 763 -27.62 16.00 -9.73
CA ILE A 763 -26.23 16.28 -10.16
C ILE A 763 -25.98 17.79 -10.25
N TYR A 764 -26.99 18.61 -10.59
CA TYR A 764 -26.85 20.06 -10.68
C TYR A 764 -26.53 20.67 -9.32
N ASP A 765 -27.15 20.19 -8.24
CA ASP A 765 -26.89 20.69 -6.89
C ASP A 765 -25.42 20.51 -6.49
N ILE A 766 -24.79 19.42 -6.94
CA ILE A 766 -23.35 19.20 -6.74
C ILE A 766 -22.52 20.12 -7.65
N LEU A 767 -22.85 20.21 -8.94
CA LEU A 767 -22.07 20.98 -9.91
C LEU A 767 -22.10 22.49 -9.66
N ASP A 768 -23.23 23.00 -9.18
CA ASP A 768 -23.44 24.41 -8.86
C ASP A 768 -23.16 24.75 -7.39
N PHE A 769 -22.83 23.74 -6.57
CA PHE A 769 -22.51 23.95 -5.16
C PHE A 769 -21.39 24.99 -5.01
N SER A 770 -21.67 26.08 -4.33
CA SER A 770 -20.64 27.06 -3.97
C SER A 770 -20.81 27.54 -2.54
N VAL A 771 -19.75 27.39 -1.76
CA VAL A 771 -19.58 28.02 -0.44
C VAL A 771 -19.80 29.53 -0.50
N GLY A 772 -19.40 30.17 -1.60
CA GLY A 772 -19.64 31.61 -1.81
C GLY A 772 -21.13 31.94 -1.93
N LYS A 773 -21.91 31.11 -2.63
CA LYS A 773 -23.36 31.28 -2.76
C LYS A 773 -24.03 31.13 -1.39
N VAL A 774 -23.69 30.07 -0.67
CA VAL A 774 -24.17 29.84 0.70
C VAL A 774 -23.87 31.02 1.62
N ALA A 775 -22.64 31.54 1.61
CA ALA A 775 -22.25 32.67 2.45
C ALA A 775 -23.01 33.95 2.11
N VAL A 776 -23.21 34.25 0.81
CA VAL A 776 -23.99 35.41 0.37
C VAL A 776 -25.46 35.28 0.79
N ASP A 777 -26.08 34.13 0.54
CA ASP A 777 -27.48 33.89 0.89
C ASP A 777 -27.71 34.07 2.41
N PHE A 778 -26.77 33.59 3.23
CA PHE A 778 -26.80 33.78 4.69
C PHE A 778 -26.66 35.25 5.11
N MET A 779 -25.71 35.99 4.54
CA MET A 779 -25.50 37.41 4.85
C MET A 779 -26.67 38.30 4.38
N GLU A 780 -27.23 38.02 3.19
CA GLU A 780 -28.38 38.74 2.67
C GLU A 780 -29.64 38.50 3.53
N GLN A 781 -29.86 37.27 4.04
CA GLN A 781 -30.93 36.97 4.99
C GLN A 781 -30.79 37.71 6.33
N PHE A 782 -29.58 37.82 6.87
CA PHE A 782 -29.32 38.57 8.11
C PHE A 782 -29.57 40.07 7.92
N SER A 783 -29.11 40.66 6.82
CA SER A 783 -29.33 42.08 6.54
C SER A 783 -30.81 42.47 6.44
N LYS A 784 -31.67 41.54 5.98
CA LYS A 784 -33.12 41.74 5.94
C LYS A 784 -33.78 41.63 7.32
N LYS A 785 -33.24 40.84 8.24
CA LYS A 785 -33.74 40.70 9.62
C LYS A 785 -33.30 41.83 10.56
N SER A 786 -32.23 42.56 10.23
CA SER A 786 -31.75 43.71 11.00
C SER A 786 -32.36 45.05 10.54
N ALA A 787 -33.12 45.04 9.44
CA ALA A 787 -33.81 46.21 8.87
C ALA A 787 -35.33 46.21 9.15
N VAL A 788 -35.80 45.20 9.89
CA VAL A 788 -37.12 45.07 10.52
C VAL A 788 -36.88 45.15 12.02
#